data_AF-A0A6B3NF95-F1
#
_entry.id   AF-A0A6B3NF95-F1
#
_cell.length_a   1.000
_cell.length_b   1.000
_cell.length_c   1.000
_cell.angle_alpha   90.00
_cell.angle_beta   90.00
_cell.angle_gamma   90.00
#
_symmetry.space_group_name_H-M   'P 1'
#
loop_
_entity.id
_entity.type
_entity.pdbx_description
1 polymer ?
#
loop_
_entity_poly.entity_id
_entity_poly.type
_entity_poly.pdbx_seq_one_letter_code
_entity_poly.pdbx_strand_id
1 'polypeptide(L)'
;MKPTLIKGEKNLVPDPEDEYQALVRSLKWTDGFRLLFVHCSPAQGEQVITRIKEDILQKTIEVLSLDKPLDNLYECIDKLQKQRQINILFITGIEKSLIKYIKPGVRGQGDYYNEDSVPRILGNLNLQRERFRDNFKICLVFILPLFALKFFIRRAPDFFDWHSSLFELPPEPEFVEQESSRLLREGSYQEYLNLPQEQQRQKIWEIQDLLDQTNLESNSRADLLLEQAKLLNAAKEYELAISNYEQVLKIKPESYKVWYFRGISLENLDQYEEAVDSYDIAIKIQPVYHRSWSHRGDALNELGCYEEAVNSYDKSLELQPDHHYAWHHRGIALKNLGRYEKAVKSYKKALKIRANEPQILYHLGNALSELGRFQDAIASYSQALEIKPDFHQAWIALGKLRDSNALKPLIKILQENSDADLRYEAIEALGKLKNQDAYQALLKALQDENADICAVAIRTLGRYGDVSIAPQLVELLNHEDRYVREHTALELGKLAKIEQSRELVLPIAIDHLIRIRRNDPIRDVREAVQQVLETISCLQGEDQEIWKARLALKAGESVRVKQLFKAQQHGDLDQEEAVEQLIDLLTDKSENPDERAAAALALGEIREIAAHRAIPCLIEALNDQDRFVREDAAKALGQLHAQEAIDALNIANREDVISNVRTAAEDALYKIYENANADQVKEKAGCYLQFAGRIPLVKSQELAKDSISTLLSKLINSDNAYERFRAAETLGEILKDSGNKVDVEVVDSLIEALDDQSLYVGAAAADALGQIH
;
A
#
# COMPACT_ATOMS: atom_id res chain seq x y z
N MET A 1 30.27 -45.74 -16.72
CA MET A 1 30.60 -46.34 -15.40
C MET A 1 31.79 -45.57 -14.85
N LYS A 2 31.75 -44.87 -13.71
CA LYS A 2 31.05 -45.12 -12.43
C LYS A 2 30.02 -44.04 -12.06
N PRO A 3 28.82 -44.42 -11.59
CA PRO A 3 27.97 -43.58 -10.76
C PRO A 3 28.22 -43.95 -9.29
N THR A 4 29.05 -43.19 -8.58
CA THR A 4 29.17 -43.29 -7.11
C THR A 4 29.66 -41.97 -6.52
N LEU A 5 28.78 -40.97 -6.51
CA LEU A 5 28.83 -39.87 -5.56
C LEU A 5 27.55 -39.96 -4.74
N ILE A 6 27.44 -40.95 -3.84
CA ILE A 6 26.59 -40.98 -2.64
C ILE A 6 26.90 -42.31 -1.92
N LYS A 7 27.39 -42.17 -0.67
CA LYS A 7 27.53 -43.18 0.41
C LYS A 7 28.64 -44.25 0.28
N GLY A 8 29.64 -44.11 1.16
CA GLY A 8 29.83 -45.15 2.18
C GLY A 8 30.87 -46.24 1.95
N GLU A 9 31.82 -46.09 1.02
CA GLU A 9 32.98 -46.98 0.95
C GLU A 9 34.27 -46.20 1.19
N LYS A 10 35.11 -46.69 2.11
CA LYS A 10 36.50 -46.25 2.32
C LYS A 10 37.31 -46.58 1.05
N ASN A 11 37.11 -45.81 -0.02
CA ASN A 11 38.06 -45.77 -1.12
C ASN A 11 39.26 -44.98 -0.62
N LEU A 12 40.46 -45.57 -0.71
CA LEU A 12 41.71 -44.84 -0.52
C LEU A 12 41.63 -43.56 -1.36
N VAL A 13 41.83 -42.40 -0.73
CA VAL A 13 42.01 -41.14 -1.45
C VAL A 13 43.19 -41.38 -2.40
N PRO A 14 43.00 -41.32 -3.73
CA PRO A 14 44.07 -41.59 -4.67
C PRO A 14 45.21 -40.58 -4.43
N ASP A 15 46.45 -41.04 -4.57
CA ASP A 15 47.63 -40.20 -4.40
C ASP A 15 47.54 -39.01 -5.39
N PRO A 16 47.61 -37.74 -4.92
CA PRO A 16 47.56 -36.58 -5.79
C PRO A 16 48.52 -36.67 -6.98
N GLU A 17 49.70 -37.25 -6.78
CA GLU A 17 50.70 -37.40 -7.82
C GLU A 17 50.29 -38.47 -8.86
N ASP A 18 49.65 -39.57 -8.44
CA ASP A 18 49.16 -40.59 -9.36
C ASP A 18 48.06 -40.06 -10.29
N GLU A 19 47.13 -39.26 -9.74
CA GLU A 19 46.08 -38.59 -10.51
C GLU A 19 46.66 -37.51 -11.45
N TYR A 20 47.65 -36.75 -10.98
CA TYR A 20 48.39 -35.81 -11.84
C TYR A 20 49.07 -36.54 -13.01
N GLN A 21 49.77 -37.64 -12.76
CA GLN A 21 50.40 -38.43 -13.82
C GLN A 21 49.38 -39.08 -14.76
N ALA A 22 48.17 -39.41 -14.28
CA ALA A 22 47.08 -39.85 -15.13
C ALA A 22 46.59 -38.73 -16.08
N LEU A 23 46.45 -37.50 -15.56
CA LEU A 23 46.12 -36.31 -16.35
C LEU A 23 47.18 -36.05 -17.43
N VAL A 24 48.47 -36.04 -17.07
CA VAL A 24 49.58 -35.84 -18.02
C VAL A 24 49.56 -36.89 -19.14
N ARG A 25 49.36 -38.17 -18.79
CA ARG A 25 49.21 -39.24 -19.79
C ARG A 25 48.03 -38.95 -20.72
N SER A 26 46.86 -38.65 -20.19
CA SER A 26 45.67 -38.34 -21.00
C SER A 26 45.94 -37.20 -21.99
N LEU A 27 46.59 -36.12 -21.53
CA LEU A 27 46.94 -34.98 -22.36
C LEU A 27 47.97 -35.31 -23.44
N LYS A 28 48.99 -36.14 -23.15
CA LYS A 28 49.99 -36.58 -24.13
C LYS A 28 49.36 -37.39 -25.27
N TRP A 29 48.44 -38.30 -24.96
CA TRP A 29 47.83 -39.22 -25.93
C TRP A 29 46.57 -38.69 -26.64
N THR A 30 46.06 -37.52 -26.24
CA THR A 30 44.86 -36.94 -26.87
C THR A 30 45.22 -36.06 -28.06
N ASP A 31 44.82 -36.48 -29.26
CA ASP A 31 44.92 -35.69 -30.48
C ASP A 31 43.52 -35.29 -30.97
N GLY A 32 43.28 -33.99 -31.15
CA GLY A 32 41.97 -33.46 -31.55
C GLY A 32 41.07 -33.08 -30.38
N PHE A 33 39.75 -33.19 -30.58
CA PHE A 33 38.76 -32.73 -29.61
C PHE A 33 38.59 -33.69 -28.43
N ARG A 34 38.69 -33.15 -27.21
CA ARG A 34 38.35 -33.87 -25.97
C ARG A 34 38.01 -32.89 -24.85
N LEU A 35 37.17 -33.31 -23.92
CA LEU A 35 36.85 -32.56 -22.71
C LEU A 35 37.52 -33.23 -21.51
N LEU A 36 38.26 -32.48 -20.70
CA LEU A 36 38.79 -32.95 -19.42
C LEU A 36 38.36 -31.98 -18.34
N PHE A 37 37.92 -32.52 -17.20
CA PHE A 37 37.56 -31.76 -16.01
C PHE A 37 38.56 -32.10 -14.92
N VAL A 38 39.15 -31.07 -14.31
CA VAL A 38 40.12 -31.23 -13.23
C VAL A 38 39.57 -30.50 -12.01
N HIS A 39 39.20 -31.26 -10.99
CA HIS A 39 38.81 -30.72 -9.70
C HIS A 39 40.06 -30.40 -8.87
N CYS A 40 40.26 -29.13 -8.56
CA CYS A 40 41.31 -28.64 -7.68
C CYS A 40 41.00 -27.21 -7.19
N SER A 41 41.72 -26.73 -6.17
CA SER A 41 41.62 -25.32 -5.75
C SER A 41 42.22 -24.39 -6.82
N PRO A 42 41.83 -23.10 -6.87
CA PRO A 42 42.41 -22.14 -7.82
C PRO A 42 43.94 -22.08 -7.78
N ALA A 43 44.52 -22.05 -6.57
CA ALA A 43 45.97 -22.03 -6.37
C ALA A 43 46.65 -23.31 -6.87
N GLN A 44 46.07 -24.48 -6.57
CA GLN A 44 46.56 -25.76 -7.07
C GLN A 44 46.44 -25.85 -8.59
N GLY A 45 45.37 -25.31 -9.18
CA GLY A 45 45.15 -25.24 -10.62
C GLY A 45 46.24 -24.47 -11.38
N GLU A 46 46.67 -23.31 -10.86
CA GLU A 46 47.77 -22.54 -11.47
C GLU A 46 49.08 -23.33 -11.49
N GLN A 47 49.38 -24.05 -10.41
CA GLN A 47 50.56 -24.91 -10.34
C GLN A 47 50.46 -26.09 -11.29
N VAL A 48 49.31 -26.77 -11.36
CA VAL A 48 49.05 -27.87 -12.28
C VAL A 48 49.24 -27.42 -13.73
N ILE A 49 48.72 -26.25 -14.11
CA ILE A 49 48.92 -25.67 -15.45
C ILE A 49 50.41 -25.42 -15.72
N THR A 50 51.13 -24.85 -14.75
CA THR A 50 52.57 -24.55 -14.88
C THR A 50 53.38 -25.83 -15.08
N ARG A 51 53.18 -26.82 -14.20
CA ARG A 51 53.82 -28.14 -14.28
C ARG A 51 53.51 -28.85 -15.60
N ILE A 52 52.26 -28.81 -16.09
CA ILE A 52 51.90 -29.43 -17.37
C ILE A 52 52.60 -28.77 -18.56
N LYS A 53 52.78 -27.44 -18.54
CA LYS A 53 53.53 -26.74 -19.59
C LYS A 53 55.00 -27.16 -19.64
N GLU A 54 55.58 -27.52 -18.49
CA GLU A 54 56.95 -28.06 -18.40
C GLU A 54 57.01 -29.54 -18.84
N ASP A 55 56.01 -30.35 -18.47
CA ASP A 55 55.98 -31.80 -18.72
C ASP A 55 55.56 -32.19 -20.16
N ILE A 56 54.94 -31.27 -20.91
CA ILE A 56 54.41 -31.49 -22.27
C ILE A 56 54.89 -30.39 -23.23
N LEU A 57 56.18 -30.46 -23.60
CA LEU A 57 56.81 -29.48 -24.50
C LEU A 57 56.40 -29.62 -25.97
N GLN A 58 55.85 -30.75 -26.37
CA GLN A 58 55.53 -31.09 -27.76
C GLN A 58 54.13 -30.64 -28.22
N LYS A 59 53.35 -29.98 -27.36
CA LYS A 59 51.99 -29.47 -27.66
C LYS A 59 51.93 -27.98 -27.38
N THR A 60 51.17 -27.24 -28.18
CA THR A 60 50.89 -25.83 -27.93
C THR A 60 49.80 -25.71 -26.87
N ILE A 61 50.15 -25.21 -25.69
CA ILE A 61 49.27 -25.10 -24.52
C ILE A 61 48.97 -23.64 -24.23
N GLU A 62 47.70 -23.28 -24.18
CA GLU A 62 47.22 -21.93 -23.84
C GLU A 62 46.29 -21.97 -22.63
N VAL A 63 46.12 -20.81 -21.99
CA VAL A 63 45.21 -20.62 -20.85
C VAL A 63 44.22 -19.51 -21.19
N LEU A 64 42.93 -19.82 -21.11
CA LEU A 64 41.84 -18.87 -21.18
C LEU A 64 41.35 -18.58 -19.76
N SER A 65 41.80 -17.45 -19.21
CA SER A 65 41.35 -16.97 -17.91
C SER A 65 40.12 -16.08 -18.04
N LEU A 66 39.02 -16.50 -17.44
CA LEU A 66 37.76 -15.76 -17.44
C LEU A 66 37.69 -14.87 -16.20
N ASP A 67 37.94 -13.58 -16.40
CA ASP A 67 37.93 -12.62 -15.30
C ASP A 67 36.54 -12.10 -14.96
N LYS A 68 35.59 -12.22 -15.91
CA LYS A 68 34.21 -11.73 -15.79
C LYS A 68 33.22 -12.83 -16.15
N PRO A 69 31.98 -12.77 -15.63
CA PRO A 69 30.91 -13.67 -16.05
C PRO A 69 30.71 -13.65 -17.57
N LEU A 70 30.53 -14.83 -18.13
CA LEU A 70 30.36 -15.09 -19.55
C LEU A 70 29.14 -16.00 -19.76
N ASP A 71 28.29 -15.66 -20.73
CA ASP A 71 27.12 -16.46 -21.09
C ASP A 71 27.41 -17.49 -22.21
N ASN A 72 28.42 -17.29 -23.07
CA ASN A 72 28.72 -18.19 -24.20
C ASN A 72 30.23 -18.42 -24.37
N LEU A 73 30.72 -19.59 -23.94
CA LEU A 73 32.13 -19.97 -24.04
C LEU A 73 32.58 -20.25 -25.49
N TYR A 74 31.67 -20.75 -26.33
CA TYR A 74 32.00 -21.18 -27.69
C TYR A 74 32.58 -20.03 -28.52
N GLU A 75 31.95 -18.86 -28.48
CA GLU A 75 32.38 -17.67 -29.22
C GLU A 75 33.76 -17.17 -28.79
N CYS A 76 34.07 -17.29 -27.49
CA CYS A 76 35.39 -16.92 -26.96
C CYS A 76 36.47 -17.85 -27.51
N ILE A 77 36.22 -19.16 -27.50
CA ILE A 77 37.17 -20.16 -27.99
C ILE A 77 37.32 -20.08 -29.51
N ASP A 78 36.24 -19.86 -30.26
CA ASP A 78 36.27 -19.69 -31.72
C ASP A 78 37.15 -18.51 -32.15
N LYS A 79 37.05 -17.37 -31.46
CA LYS A 79 37.92 -16.22 -31.72
C LYS A 79 39.38 -16.53 -31.43
N LEU A 80 39.68 -17.22 -30.34
CA LEU A 80 41.05 -17.57 -29.95
C LEU A 80 41.69 -18.59 -30.92
N GLN A 81 40.95 -19.62 -31.30
CA GLN A 81 41.42 -20.68 -32.20
C GLN A 81 41.71 -20.15 -33.62
N LYS A 82 40.95 -19.16 -34.09
CA LYS A 82 41.25 -18.49 -35.37
C LYS A 82 42.54 -17.68 -35.35
N GLN A 83 43.02 -17.30 -34.17
CA GLN A 83 44.22 -16.48 -34.01
C GLN A 83 45.48 -17.30 -33.72
N ARG A 84 45.35 -18.55 -33.24
CA ARG A 84 46.48 -19.39 -32.80
C ARG A 84 46.24 -20.87 -33.10
N GLN A 85 47.31 -21.61 -33.38
CA GLN A 85 47.26 -23.08 -33.47
C GLN A 85 47.44 -23.70 -32.08
N ILE A 86 46.34 -24.07 -31.43
CA ILE A 86 46.34 -24.57 -30.04
C ILE A 86 46.07 -26.07 -30.04
N ASN A 87 46.80 -26.84 -29.22
CA ASN A 87 46.52 -28.26 -29.00
C ASN A 87 45.71 -28.50 -27.72
N ILE A 88 46.08 -27.82 -26.63
CA ILE A 88 45.44 -27.91 -25.32
C ILE A 88 45.07 -26.50 -24.86
N LEU A 89 43.82 -26.30 -24.43
CA LEU A 89 43.34 -25.04 -23.88
C LEU A 89 42.83 -25.27 -22.45
N PHE A 90 43.53 -24.71 -21.48
CA PHE A 90 43.03 -24.63 -20.10
C PHE A 90 42.01 -23.52 -19.97
N ILE A 91 40.92 -23.78 -19.27
CA ILE A 91 39.85 -22.84 -18.99
C ILE A 91 39.77 -22.68 -17.48
N THR A 92 39.98 -21.46 -17.00
CA THR A 92 39.92 -21.08 -15.57
C THR A 92 38.90 -19.95 -15.39
N GLY A 93 38.26 -19.85 -14.22
CA GLY A 93 37.37 -18.73 -13.90
C GLY A 93 35.94 -18.85 -14.42
N ILE A 94 35.56 -20.00 -14.99
CA ILE A 94 34.19 -20.22 -15.51
C ILE A 94 33.14 -20.23 -14.40
N GLU A 95 33.55 -20.56 -13.18
CA GLU A 95 32.76 -20.53 -11.97
C GLU A 95 32.19 -19.13 -11.66
N LYS A 96 32.83 -18.06 -12.14
CA LYS A 96 32.31 -16.68 -12.03
C LYS A 96 30.97 -16.49 -12.73
N SER A 97 30.72 -17.24 -13.80
CA SER A 97 29.42 -17.25 -14.49
C SER A 97 28.32 -17.97 -13.70
N LEU A 98 28.69 -18.75 -12.69
CA LEU A 98 27.79 -19.59 -11.90
C LEU A 98 27.38 -18.91 -10.58
N ILE A 99 28.14 -17.93 -10.09
CA ILE A 99 27.94 -17.27 -8.78
C ILE A 99 26.50 -16.78 -8.57
N LYS A 100 25.89 -16.16 -9.59
CA LYS A 100 24.51 -15.64 -9.51
C LYS A 100 23.43 -16.72 -9.37
N TYR A 101 23.79 -17.99 -9.59
CA TYR A 101 22.90 -19.14 -9.49
C TYR A 101 23.10 -19.93 -8.18
N ILE A 102 24.04 -19.52 -7.33
CA ILE A 102 24.21 -20.08 -6.00
C ILE A 102 23.13 -19.49 -5.08
N LYS A 103 22.38 -20.35 -4.38
CA LYS A 103 21.42 -19.94 -3.35
C LYS A 103 21.91 -20.43 -1.98
N PRO A 104 21.82 -19.61 -0.91
CA PRO A 104 22.01 -20.11 0.44
C PRO A 104 20.98 -21.22 0.73
N GLY A 105 21.49 -22.36 1.19
CA GLY A 105 20.72 -23.50 1.64
C GLY A 105 20.13 -23.22 3.01
N VAL A 106 19.00 -23.86 3.31
CA VAL A 106 18.29 -23.68 4.57
C VAL A 106 19.12 -24.29 5.72
N ARG A 107 19.44 -23.49 6.75
CA ARG A 107 20.09 -23.93 8.01
C ARG A 107 21.47 -24.58 7.87
N GLY A 108 22.25 -24.22 6.85
CA GLY A 108 23.62 -24.69 6.73
C GLY A 108 23.76 -26.14 6.24
N GLN A 109 22.65 -26.81 5.91
CA GLN A 109 22.63 -28.17 5.39
C GLN A 109 21.83 -28.23 4.08
N GLY A 110 22.48 -28.63 2.99
CA GLY A 110 21.80 -28.85 1.71
C GLY A 110 22.67 -28.58 0.50
N ASP A 111 22.10 -28.80 -0.67
CA ASP A 111 22.71 -28.54 -1.98
C ASP A 111 22.32 -27.13 -2.47
N TYR A 112 23.29 -26.21 -2.48
CA TYR A 112 23.16 -24.75 -2.65
C TYR A 112 22.95 -24.28 -4.11
N TYR A 113 22.19 -25.05 -4.91
CA TYR A 113 21.96 -24.74 -6.32
C TYR A 113 20.60 -24.10 -6.51
N ASN A 114 20.52 -23.05 -7.30
CA ASN A 114 19.23 -22.64 -7.85
C ASN A 114 18.74 -23.70 -8.82
N GLU A 115 17.91 -24.62 -8.33
CA GLU A 115 17.38 -25.67 -9.17
C GLU A 115 16.35 -25.20 -10.21
N ASP A 116 15.86 -23.97 -10.04
CA ASP A 116 14.79 -23.40 -10.85
C ASP A 116 15.30 -22.81 -12.17
N SER A 117 16.62 -22.61 -12.31
CA SER A 117 17.20 -22.02 -13.51
C SER A 117 18.52 -22.66 -13.92
N VAL A 118 18.67 -22.94 -15.22
CA VAL A 118 19.93 -23.42 -15.80
C VAL A 118 20.82 -22.21 -16.06
N PRO A 119 22.08 -22.19 -15.55
CA PRO A 119 23.01 -21.13 -15.88
C PRO A 119 23.18 -20.97 -17.39
N ARG A 120 23.10 -19.75 -17.90
CA ARG A 120 23.15 -19.49 -19.36
C ARG A 120 24.39 -20.09 -20.01
N ILE A 121 25.54 -19.98 -19.33
CA ILE A 121 26.80 -20.59 -19.74
C ILE A 121 26.66 -22.10 -19.94
N LEU A 122 26.05 -22.81 -18.97
CA LEU A 122 25.86 -24.26 -19.01
C LEU A 122 24.83 -24.67 -20.06
N GLY A 123 23.74 -23.90 -20.20
CA GLY A 123 22.75 -24.09 -21.25
C GLY A 123 23.37 -23.98 -22.65
N ASN A 124 24.21 -22.98 -22.87
CA ASN A 124 24.93 -22.81 -24.13
C ASN A 124 25.94 -23.94 -24.40
N LEU A 125 26.65 -24.41 -23.37
CA LEU A 125 27.56 -25.56 -23.49
C LEU A 125 26.80 -26.82 -23.93
N ASN A 126 25.68 -27.14 -23.28
CA ASN A 126 24.84 -28.27 -23.67
C ASN A 126 24.31 -28.16 -25.10
N LEU A 127 23.77 -26.99 -25.48
CA LEU A 127 23.18 -26.77 -26.80
C LEU A 127 24.22 -26.82 -27.93
N GLN A 128 25.47 -26.46 -27.65
CA GLN A 128 26.52 -26.34 -28.66
C GLN A 128 27.52 -27.49 -28.65
N ARG A 129 27.32 -28.54 -27.82
CA ARG A 129 28.30 -29.64 -27.64
C ARG A 129 28.82 -30.22 -28.97
N GLU A 130 27.94 -30.54 -29.93
CA GLU A 130 28.34 -31.13 -31.21
C GLU A 130 29.20 -30.15 -32.03
N ARG A 131 28.85 -28.86 -32.00
CA ARG A 131 29.64 -27.80 -32.64
C ARG A 131 31.03 -27.68 -32.06
N PHE A 132 31.21 -27.93 -30.76
CA PHE A 132 32.54 -27.96 -30.14
C PHE A 132 33.42 -29.05 -30.75
N ARG A 133 32.93 -30.29 -30.89
CA ARG A 133 33.69 -31.40 -31.52
C ARG A 133 33.97 -31.17 -33.00
N ASP A 134 32.98 -30.66 -33.70
CA ASP A 134 33.06 -30.56 -35.15
C ASP A 134 34.02 -29.43 -35.54
N ASN A 135 33.97 -28.30 -34.84
CA ASN A 135 34.70 -27.10 -35.22
C ASN A 135 36.01 -26.91 -34.46
N PHE A 136 36.19 -27.50 -33.27
CA PHE A 136 37.45 -27.42 -32.55
C PHE A 136 38.15 -28.77 -32.52
N LYS A 137 39.41 -28.79 -32.95
CA LYS A 137 40.31 -29.95 -32.82
C LYS A 137 41.31 -29.75 -31.69
N ILE A 138 40.82 -29.27 -30.55
CA ILE A 138 41.60 -28.94 -29.36
C ILE A 138 41.10 -29.72 -28.14
N CYS A 139 42.01 -30.07 -27.23
CA CYS A 139 41.63 -30.63 -25.94
C CYS A 139 41.32 -29.48 -24.97
N LEU A 140 40.07 -29.42 -24.48
CA LEU A 140 39.62 -28.44 -23.50
C LEU A 140 39.79 -29.01 -22.09
N VAL A 141 40.48 -28.29 -21.22
CA VAL A 141 40.71 -28.69 -19.83
C VAL A 141 40.10 -27.65 -18.91
N PHE A 142 39.02 -28.02 -18.22
CA PHE A 142 38.35 -27.16 -17.25
C PHE A 142 38.99 -27.37 -15.88
N ILE A 143 39.61 -26.32 -15.33
CA ILE A 143 40.04 -26.27 -13.94
C ILE A 143 38.88 -25.76 -13.12
N LEU A 144 38.30 -26.60 -12.26
CA LEU A 144 37.07 -26.28 -11.55
C LEU A 144 37.20 -26.50 -10.04
N PRO A 145 36.71 -25.56 -9.21
CA PRO A 145 36.38 -25.85 -7.82
C PRO A 145 35.16 -26.78 -7.74
N LEU A 146 34.95 -27.43 -6.58
CA LEU A 146 33.97 -28.51 -6.45
C LEU A 146 32.53 -28.11 -6.79
N PHE A 147 32.06 -26.91 -6.42
CA PHE A 147 30.69 -26.51 -6.80
C PHE A 147 30.50 -26.32 -8.29
N ALA A 148 31.50 -25.76 -8.97
CA ALA A 148 31.40 -25.51 -10.40
C ALA A 148 31.29 -26.87 -11.09
N LEU A 149 32.11 -27.84 -10.66
CA LEU A 149 31.99 -29.22 -11.10
C LEU A 149 30.59 -29.79 -10.81
N LYS A 150 30.03 -29.62 -9.61
CA LYS A 150 28.66 -30.07 -9.28
C LYS A 150 27.59 -29.40 -10.17
N PHE A 151 27.76 -28.12 -10.53
CA PHE A 151 26.91 -27.43 -11.50
C PHE A 151 27.02 -28.06 -12.90
N PHE A 152 28.22 -28.38 -13.37
CA PHE A 152 28.42 -29.08 -14.63
C PHE A 152 27.72 -30.44 -14.63
N ILE A 153 27.92 -31.24 -13.57
CA ILE A 153 27.29 -32.56 -13.41
C ILE A 153 25.75 -32.45 -13.43
N ARG A 154 25.18 -31.48 -12.71
CA ARG A 154 23.72 -31.39 -12.51
C ARG A 154 22.97 -30.63 -13.60
N ARG A 155 23.61 -29.61 -14.19
CA ARG A 155 22.96 -28.62 -15.07
C ARG A 155 23.52 -28.61 -16.49
N ALA A 156 24.66 -29.26 -16.72
CA ALA A 156 25.20 -29.52 -18.04
C ALA A 156 25.53 -31.02 -18.27
N PRO A 157 24.65 -31.98 -17.91
CA PRO A 157 25.00 -33.40 -17.95
C PRO A 157 25.37 -33.88 -19.36
N ASP A 158 24.64 -33.44 -20.39
CA ASP A 158 24.93 -33.77 -21.79
C ASP A 158 26.31 -33.28 -22.26
N PHE A 159 26.78 -32.15 -21.75
CA PHE A 159 28.12 -31.65 -22.06
C PHE A 159 29.17 -32.31 -21.17
N PHE A 160 28.85 -32.56 -19.90
CA PHE A 160 29.74 -33.15 -18.92
C PHE A 160 30.02 -34.63 -19.20
N ASP A 161 29.01 -35.46 -19.49
CA ASP A 161 29.19 -36.91 -19.71
C ASP A 161 29.73 -37.24 -21.12
N TRP A 162 29.74 -36.26 -22.02
CA TRP A 162 30.06 -36.48 -23.42
C TRP A 162 31.56 -36.50 -23.69
N HIS A 163 32.11 -37.72 -23.78
CA HIS A 163 33.53 -37.97 -24.09
C HIS A 163 34.50 -37.27 -23.14
N SER A 164 34.08 -37.06 -21.89
CA SER A 164 34.89 -36.36 -20.90
C SER A 164 35.72 -37.32 -20.04
N SER A 165 36.67 -36.78 -19.29
CA SER A 165 37.33 -37.49 -18.19
C SER A 165 37.45 -36.54 -17.01
N LEU A 166 37.15 -37.01 -15.81
CA LEU A 166 37.28 -36.27 -14.56
C LEU A 166 38.55 -36.73 -13.84
N PHE A 167 39.36 -35.76 -13.43
CA PHE A 167 40.52 -35.95 -12.56
C PHE A 167 40.26 -35.20 -11.26
N GLU A 168 40.33 -35.90 -10.13
CA GLU A 168 40.18 -35.29 -8.81
C GLU A 168 41.57 -35.19 -8.19
N LEU A 169 42.10 -33.98 -8.10
CA LEU A 169 43.37 -33.73 -7.41
C LEU A 169 43.03 -33.33 -5.97
N PRO A 170 43.10 -34.25 -5.00
CA PRO A 170 42.82 -33.91 -3.62
C PRO A 170 43.80 -32.81 -3.17
N PRO A 171 43.33 -31.78 -2.44
CA PRO A 171 44.20 -30.73 -1.97
C PRO A 171 45.15 -31.30 -0.89
N GLU A 172 46.46 -31.16 -1.10
CA GLU A 172 47.44 -31.51 -0.07
C GLU A 172 47.26 -30.58 1.14
N PRO A 173 47.58 -31.03 2.37
CA PRO A 173 47.42 -30.22 3.58
C PRO A 173 48.06 -28.82 3.49
N GLU A 174 49.21 -28.71 2.83
CA GLU A 174 49.90 -27.44 2.60
C GLU A 174 49.05 -26.47 1.77
N PHE A 175 48.35 -26.95 0.73
CA PHE A 175 47.47 -26.12 -0.09
C PHE A 175 46.22 -25.67 0.67
N VAL A 176 45.65 -26.55 1.49
CA VAL A 176 44.51 -26.19 2.34
C VAL A 176 44.91 -25.07 3.31
N GLU A 177 46.10 -25.14 3.89
CA GLU A 177 46.62 -24.12 4.80
C GLU A 177 46.97 -22.80 4.09
N GLN A 178 47.58 -22.86 2.91
CA GLN A 178 47.86 -21.69 2.08
C GLN A 178 46.57 -20.98 1.65
N GLU A 179 45.57 -21.73 1.19
CA GLU A 179 44.28 -21.18 0.76
C GLU A 179 43.47 -20.62 1.93
N SER A 180 43.48 -21.33 3.07
CA SER A 180 42.91 -20.81 4.32
C SER A 180 43.57 -19.49 4.70
N SER A 181 44.90 -19.44 4.67
CA SER A 181 45.66 -18.21 4.97
C SER A 181 45.36 -17.08 3.99
N ARG A 182 45.12 -17.39 2.70
CA ARG A 182 44.72 -16.39 1.70
C ARG A 182 43.36 -15.80 2.07
N LEU A 183 42.33 -16.64 2.23
CA LEU A 183 40.96 -16.20 2.52
C LEU A 183 40.83 -15.48 3.86
N LEU A 184 41.56 -15.91 4.89
CA LEU A 184 41.57 -15.24 6.20
C LEU A 184 42.25 -13.86 6.18
N ARG A 185 43.11 -13.56 5.19
CA ARG A 185 43.73 -12.23 5.03
C ARG A 185 42.81 -11.24 4.31
N GLU A 186 41.75 -11.72 3.67
CA GLU A 186 40.93 -10.92 2.78
C GLU A 186 39.87 -10.08 3.49
N GLY A 187 40.31 -9.18 4.35
CA GLY A 187 39.57 -7.98 4.69
C GLY A 187 38.80 -7.98 6.00
N SER A 188 38.42 -6.78 6.42
CA SER A 188 37.69 -6.55 7.67
C SER A 188 36.17 -6.71 7.49
N TYR A 189 35.43 -6.93 8.59
CA TYR A 189 33.96 -6.95 8.54
C TYR A 189 33.38 -5.68 7.88
N GLN A 190 34.03 -4.52 8.09
CA GLN A 190 33.62 -3.27 7.45
C GLN A 190 33.82 -3.29 5.93
N GLU A 191 34.87 -3.95 5.44
CA GLU A 191 35.09 -4.14 4.01
C GLU A 191 34.06 -5.08 3.42
N TYR A 192 33.69 -6.15 4.13
CA TYR A 192 32.63 -7.06 3.70
C TYR A 192 31.28 -6.37 3.50
N LEU A 193 30.90 -5.44 4.38
CA LEU A 193 29.67 -4.64 4.22
C LEU A 193 29.65 -3.81 2.93
N ASN A 194 30.82 -3.45 2.40
CA ASN A 194 30.95 -2.66 1.18
C ASN A 194 31.12 -3.52 -0.09
N LEU A 195 31.26 -4.84 0.05
CA LEU A 195 31.39 -5.73 -1.09
C LEU A 195 30.04 -5.86 -1.83
N PRO A 196 30.05 -5.90 -3.17
CA PRO A 196 28.87 -6.31 -3.94
C PRO A 196 28.37 -7.68 -3.47
N GLN A 197 27.04 -7.85 -3.44
CA GLN A 197 26.41 -9.09 -2.93
C GLN A 197 26.92 -10.37 -3.65
N GLU A 198 27.25 -10.27 -4.94
CA GLU A 198 27.86 -11.38 -5.69
C GLU A 198 29.24 -11.76 -5.16
N GLN A 199 30.07 -10.78 -4.79
CA GLN A 199 31.41 -11.05 -4.23
C GLN A 199 31.33 -11.59 -2.80
N GLN A 200 30.37 -11.10 -2.00
CA GLN A 200 30.08 -11.69 -0.68
C GLN A 200 29.73 -13.18 -0.83
N ARG A 201 28.80 -13.50 -1.74
CA ARG A 201 28.41 -14.90 -2.04
C ARG A 201 29.58 -15.75 -2.51
N GLN A 202 30.42 -15.21 -3.39
CA GLN A 202 31.61 -15.91 -3.88
C GLN A 202 32.54 -16.30 -2.71
N LYS A 203 32.90 -15.35 -1.85
CA LYS A 203 33.78 -15.59 -0.70
C LYS A 203 33.19 -16.57 0.31
N ILE A 204 31.88 -16.46 0.59
CA ILE A 204 31.18 -17.41 1.47
C ILE A 204 31.32 -18.83 0.93
N TRP A 205 31.24 -18.98 -0.40
CA TRP A 205 31.35 -20.27 -1.05
C TRP A 205 32.77 -20.81 -1.06
N GLU A 206 33.77 -19.99 -1.38
CA GLU A 206 35.18 -20.40 -1.33
C GLU A 206 35.57 -20.91 0.07
N ILE A 207 35.06 -20.28 1.13
CA ILE A 207 35.25 -20.76 2.50
C ILE A 207 34.47 -22.05 2.76
N GLN A 208 33.23 -22.18 2.27
CA GLN A 208 32.44 -23.41 2.44
C GLN A 208 33.13 -24.61 1.80
N ASP A 209 33.70 -24.43 0.62
CA ASP A 209 34.42 -25.49 -0.10
C ASP A 209 35.60 -26.02 0.70
N LEU A 210 36.38 -25.12 1.32
CA LEU A 210 37.44 -25.53 2.24
C LEU A 210 36.86 -26.28 3.44
N LEU A 211 35.80 -25.76 4.06
CA LEU A 211 35.18 -26.37 5.25
C LEU A 211 34.67 -27.80 5.00
N ASP A 212 34.21 -28.09 3.78
CA ASP A 212 33.74 -29.41 3.34
C ASP A 212 34.90 -30.42 3.15
N GLN A 213 36.16 -29.98 3.13
CA GLN A 213 37.32 -30.87 2.99
C GLN A 213 37.62 -31.66 4.27
N THR A 214 38.04 -32.92 4.11
CA THR A 214 38.15 -33.89 5.21
C THR A 214 39.37 -33.71 6.13
N ASN A 215 40.30 -32.81 5.81
CA ASN A 215 41.63 -32.74 6.45
C ASN A 215 41.95 -31.42 7.19
N LEU A 216 40.95 -30.58 7.47
CA LEU A 216 41.15 -29.32 8.21
C LEU A 216 41.37 -29.55 9.72
N GLU A 217 42.44 -28.96 10.26
CA GLU A 217 42.66 -28.85 11.70
C GLU A 217 41.49 -28.12 12.39
N SER A 218 41.18 -28.51 13.64
CA SER A 218 40.04 -27.96 14.39
C SER A 218 40.10 -26.42 14.54
N ASN A 219 41.30 -25.88 14.80
CA ASN A 219 41.49 -24.44 14.94
C ASN A 219 41.34 -23.69 13.61
N SER A 220 41.90 -24.19 12.52
CA SER A 220 41.76 -23.61 11.18
C SER A 220 40.32 -23.65 10.70
N ARG A 221 39.59 -24.75 10.98
CA ARG A 221 38.14 -24.83 10.75
C ARG A 221 37.38 -23.76 11.53
N ALA A 222 37.72 -23.54 12.81
CA ALA A 222 37.09 -22.50 13.62
C ALA A 222 37.36 -21.08 13.07
N ASP A 223 38.56 -20.81 12.56
CA ASP A 223 38.89 -19.50 11.96
C ASP A 223 38.15 -19.27 10.63
N LEU A 224 38.07 -20.30 9.78
CA LEU A 224 37.28 -20.25 8.54
C LEU A 224 35.79 -20.05 8.81
N LEU A 225 35.21 -20.79 9.76
CA LEU A 225 33.81 -20.62 10.17
C LEU A 225 33.54 -19.21 10.70
N LEU A 226 34.48 -18.62 11.45
CA LEU A 226 34.37 -17.26 11.96
C LEU A 226 34.38 -16.23 10.80
N GLU A 227 35.29 -16.37 9.84
CA GLU A 227 35.29 -15.47 8.67
C GLU A 227 34.03 -15.64 7.81
N GLN A 228 33.60 -16.88 7.57
CA GLN A 228 32.37 -17.16 6.84
C GLN A 228 31.16 -16.53 7.53
N ALA A 229 31.06 -16.63 8.87
CA ALA A 229 29.97 -16.05 9.64
C ALA A 229 29.93 -14.52 9.54
N LYS A 230 31.08 -13.85 9.51
CA LYS A 230 31.14 -12.38 9.30
C LYS A 230 30.66 -12.00 7.90
N LEU A 231 31.02 -12.77 6.88
CA LEU A 231 30.54 -12.58 5.51
C LEU A 231 29.03 -12.83 5.41
N LEU A 232 28.51 -13.87 6.07
CA LEU A 232 27.08 -14.16 6.15
C LEU A 232 26.32 -13.01 6.83
N ASN A 233 26.86 -12.44 7.91
CA ASN A 233 26.32 -11.22 8.52
C ASN A 233 26.29 -10.04 7.54
N ALA A 234 27.36 -9.81 6.79
CA ALA A 234 27.40 -8.74 5.78
C ALA A 234 26.41 -8.99 4.62
N ALA A 235 26.15 -10.26 4.29
CA ALA A 235 25.16 -10.69 3.32
C ALA A 235 23.71 -10.72 3.87
N LYS A 236 23.52 -10.38 5.14
CA LYS A 236 22.24 -10.41 5.88
C LYS A 236 21.63 -11.81 6.06
N GLU A 237 22.47 -12.84 6.04
CA GLU A 237 22.11 -14.24 6.30
C GLU A 237 22.38 -14.58 7.78
N TYR A 238 21.64 -13.93 8.68
CA TYR A 238 21.97 -13.86 10.10
C TYR A 238 21.86 -15.21 10.82
N GLU A 239 20.87 -16.04 10.49
CA GLU A 239 20.67 -17.35 11.11
C GLU A 239 21.81 -18.32 10.78
N LEU A 240 22.31 -18.28 9.53
CA LEU A 240 23.47 -19.06 9.12
C LEU A 240 24.74 -18.57 9.83
N ALA A 241 24.89 -17.24 9.96
CA ALA A 241 26.01 -16.66 10.70
C ALA A 241 26.00 -17.12 12.18
N ILE A 242 24.84 -17.10 12.84
CA ILE A 242 24.67 -17.58 14.23
C ILE A 242 25.05 -19.05 14.34
N SER A 243 24.57 -19.90 13.43
CA SER A 243 24.92 -21.32 13.42
C SER A 243 26.44 -21.54 13.31
N ASN A 244 27.12 -20.77 12.46
CA ASN A 244 28.57 -20.84 12.34
C ASN A 244 29.27 -20.33 13.62
N TYR A 245 28.81 -19.23 14.21
CA TYR A 245 29.36 -18.75 15.49
C TYR A 245 29.22 -19.81 16.59
N GLU A 246 28.08 -20.49 16.68
CA GLU A 246 27.88 -21.57 17.65
C GLU A 246 28.83 -22.75 17.43
N GLN A 247 29.15 -23.08 16.18
CA GLN A 247 30.17 -24.07 15.88
C GLN A 247 31.58 -23.61 16.29
N VAL A 248 31.91 -22.33 16.05
CA VAL A 248 33.17 -21.74 16.51
C VAL A 248 33.27 -21.76 18.03
N LEU A 249 32.19 -21.42 18.74
CA LEU A 249 32.16 -21.38 20.21
C LEU A 249 32.35 -22.75 20.87
N LYS A 250 32.00 -23.86 20.19
CA LYS A 250 32.33 -25.21 20.65
C LYS A 250 33.85 -25.48 20.68
N ILE A 251 34.62 -24.75 19.86
CA ILE A 251 36.08 -24.92 19.72
C ILE A 251 36.83 -23.81 20.47
N LYS A 252 36.37 -22.55 20.34
CA LYS A 252 36.98 -21.33 20.90
C LYS A 252 35.95 -20.55 21.75
N PRO A 253 35.52 -21.07 22.91
CA PRO A 253 34.48 -20.44 23.74
C PRO A 253 34.89 -19.07 24.31
N GLU A 254 36.19 -18.84 24.47
CA GLU A 254 36.77 -17.60 25.02
C GLU A 254 37.04 -16.52 23.95
N SER A 255 36.46 -16.65 22.75
CA SER A 255 36.64 -15.65 21.70
C SER A 255 35.62 -14.52 21.82
N TYR A 256 36.04 -13.37 22.37
CA TYR A 256 35.17 -12.19 22.47
C TYR A 256 34.63 -11.73 21.11
N LYS A 257 35.40 -11.91 20.03
CA LYS A 257 34.99 -11.54 18.66
C LYS A 257 33.77 -12.33 18.22
N VAL A 258 33.76 -13.63 18.51
CA VAL A 258 32.66 -14.53 18.13
C VAL A 258 31.38 -14.14 18.85
N TRP A 259 31.46 -13.92 20.17
CA TRP A 259 30.34 -13.43 20.96
C TRP A 259 29.83 -12.05 20.51
N TYR A 260 30.76 -11.14 20.21
CA TYR A 260 30.41 -9.81 19.66
C TYR A 260 29.66 -9.90 18.33
N PHE A 261 30.20 -10.64 17.35
CA PHE A 261 29.56 -10.74 16.03
C PHE A 261 28.26 -11.57 16.06
N ARG A 262 28.14 -12.55 16.97
CA ARG A 262 26.88 -13.25 17.26
C ARG A 262 25.83 -12.27 17.79
N GLY A 263 26.21 -11.39 18.72
CA GLY A 263 25.34 -10.32 19.21
C GLY A 263 24.81 -9.43 18.10
N ILE A 264 25.66 -9.05 17.13
CA ILE A 264 25.23 -8.25 15.96
C ILE A 264 24.19 -9.00 15.13
N SER A 265 24.38 -10.30 14.88
CA SER A 265 23.42 -11.10 14.13
C SER A 265 22.05 -11.15 14.82
N LEU A 266 22.05 -11.34 16.14
CA LEU A 266 20.85 -11.42 16.96
C LEU A 266 20.10 -10.08 17.01
N GLU A 267 20.84 -8.98 17.14
CA GLU A 267 20.30 -7.61 17.07
C GLU A 267 19.60 -7.37 15.73
N ASN A 268 20.18 -7.82 14.61
CA ASN A 268 19.54 -7.70 13.28
C ASN A 268 18.34 -8.64 13.07
N LEU A 269 18.14 -9.63 13.96
CA LEU A 269 16.96 -10.50 14.00
C LEU A 269 15.94 -10.05 15.05
N ASP A 270 16.11 -8.84 15.61
CA ASP A 270 15.29 -8.30 16.70
C ASP A 270 15.30 -9.16 17.98
N GLN A 271 16.30 -10.04 18.15
CA GLN A 271 16.52 -10.89 19.33
C GLN A 271 17.42 -10.16 20.34
N TYR A 272 16.89 -9.07 20.89
CA TYR A 272 17.69 -8.11 21.65
C TYR A 272 18.17 -8.66 23.00
N GLU A 273 17.38 -9.49 23.70
CA GLU A 273 17.80 -10.12 24.95
C GLU A 273 19.02 -11.04 24.75
N GLU A 274 18.97 -11.94 23.76
CA GLU A 274 20.08 -12.83 23.44
C GLU A 274 21.30 -12.08 22.88
N ALA A 275 21.07 -10.94 22.21
CA ALA A 275 22.13 -10.05 21.78
C ALA A 275 22.85 -9.44 22.99
N VAL A 276 22.12 -8.94 24.00
CA VAL A 276 22.68 -8.43 25.26
C VAL A 276 23.50 -9.50 25.97
N ASP A 277 22.98 -10.73 26.09
CA ASP A 277 23.72 -11.85 26.69
C ASP A 277 25.05 -12.12 25.97
N SER A 278 25.02 -12.10 24.62
CA SER A 278 26.21 -12.28 23.80
C SER A 278 27.23 -11.16 24.01
N TYR A 279 26.77 -9.91 24.08
CA TYR A 279 27.63 -8.77 24.35
C TYR A 279 28.20 -8.78 25.78
N ASP A 280 27.43 -9.21 26.77
CA ASP A 280 27.89 -9.36 28.16
C ASP A 280 29.01 -10.39 28.30
N ILE A 281 28.91 -11.52 27.59
CA ILE A 281 29.98 -12.50 27.52
C ILE A 281 31.21 -11.90 26.81
N ALA A 282 31.02 -11.21 25.68
CA ALA A 282 32.12 -10.56 24.97
C ALA A 282 32.86 -9.53 25.84
N ILE A 283 32.12 -8.72 26.62
CA ILE A 283 32.65 -7.73 27.56
C ILE A 283 33.40 -8.41 28.70
N LYS A 284 32.86 -9.50 29.25
CA LYS A 284 33.53 -10.26 30.32
C LYS A 284 34.89 -10.81 29.87
N ILE A 285 34.99 -11.25 28.62
CA ILE A 285 36.23 -11.76 28.02
C ILE A 285 37.18 -10.60 27.69
N GLN A 286 36.70 -9.55 27.03
CA GLN A 286 37.50 -8.41 26.58
C GLN A 286 36.84 -7.07 26.96
N PRO A 287 37.03 -6.60 28.21
CA PRO A 287 36.30 -5.44 28.72
C PRO A 287 36.72 -4.11 28.06
N VAL A 288 37.89 -4.06 27.43
CA VAL A 288 38.43 -2.85 26.78
C VAL A 288 37.95 -2.66 25.33
N TYR A 289 37.16 -3.60 24.79
CA TYR A 289 36.63 -3.46 23.43
C TYR A 289 35.36 -2.61 23.42
N HIS A 290 35.54 -1.30 23.23
CA HIS A 290 34.49 -0.27 23.31
C HIS A 290 33.23 -0.57 22.46
N ARG A 291 33.35 -1.26 21.32
CA ARG A 291 32.19 -1.59 20.47
C ARG A 291 31.23 -2.59 21.11
N SER A 292 31.71 -3.55 21.90
CA SER A 292 30.81 -4.45 22.62
C SER A 292 29.93 -3.67 23.60
N TRP A 293 30.48 -2.64 24.25
CA TRP A 293 29.70 -1.76 25.13
C TRP A 293 28.69 -0.89 24.38
N SER A 294 29.05 -0.33 23.21
CA SER A 294 28.11 0.50 22.44
C SER A 294 26.95 -0.34 21.90
N HIS A 295 27.22 -1.50 21.32
CA HIS A 295 26.17 -2.38 20.77
C HIS A 295 25.30 -3.02 21.85
N ARG A 296 25.86 -3.32 23.03
CA ARG A 296 25.06 -3.65 24.21
C ARG A 296 24.09 -2.52 24.55
N GLY A 297 24.56 -1.28 24.49
CA GLY A 297 23.73 -0.10 24.69
C GLY A 297 22.62 0.04 23.65
N ASP A 298 22.86 -0.34 22.39
CA ASP A 298 21.86 -0.31 21.32
C ASP A 298 20.75 -1.33 21.58
N ALA A 299 21.12 -2.59 21.84
CA ALA A 299 20.14 -3.64 22.16
C ALA A 299 19.31 -3.30 23.41
N LEU A 300 19.93 -2.74 24.45
CA LEU A 300 19.20 -2.26 25.64
C LEU A 300 18.27 -1.08 25.35
N ASN A 301 18.63 -0.20 24.42
CA ASN A 301 17.76 0.89 23.99
C ASN A 301 16.49 0.37 23.33
N GLU A 302 16.61 -0.63 22.45
CA GLU A 302 15.46 -1.25 21.77
C GLU A 302 14.56 -2.02 22.76
N LEU A 303 15.13 -2.60 23.82
CA LEU A 303 14.39 -3.19 24.94
C LEU A 303 13.71 -2.16 25.86
N GLY A 304 13.95 -0.86 25.66
CA GLY A 304 13.44 0.20 26.54
C GLY A 304 14.20 0.33 27.87
N CYS A 305 15.29 -0.42 28.04
CA CYS A 305 16.20 -0.40 29.19
C CYS A 305 17.19 0.79 29.10
N TYR A 306 16.65 2.01 28.99
CA TYR A 306 17.42 3.20 28.63
C TYR A 306 18.50 3.57 29.66
N GLU A 307 18.28 3.28 30.95
CA GLU A 307 19.24 3.54 32.02
C GLU A 307 20.51 2.70 31.85
N GLU A 308 20.36 1.40 31.62
CA GLU A 308 21.49 0.50 31.38
C GLU A 308 22.14 0.74 30.01
N ALA A 309 21.35 1.17 29.02
CA ALA A 309 21.88 1.62 27.74
C ALA A 309 22.84 2.80 27.92
N VAL A 310 22.43 3.85 28.66
CA VAL A 310 23.28 5.01 28.97
C VAL A 310 24.57 4.60 29.67
N ASN A 311 24.50 3.70 30.66
CA ASN A 311 25.69 3.18 31.35
C ASN A 311 26.63 2.45 30.38
N SER A 312 26.09 1.69 29.44
CA SER A 312 26.88 0.97 28.44
C SER A 312 27.58 1.93 27.48
N TYR A 313 26.88 2.97 27.00
CA TYR A 313 27.51 4.02 26.20
C TYR A 313 28.56 4.80 26.99
N ASP A 314 28.31 5.13 28.26
CA ASP A 314 29.29 5.80 29.11
C ASP A 314 30.58 4.96 29.24
N LYS A 315 30.47 3.64 29.43
CA LYS A 315 31.63 2.74 29.41
C LYS A 315 32.33 2.70 28.06
N SER A 316 31.58 2.66 26.97
CA SER A 316 32.15 2.75 25.61
C SER A 316 32.94 4.05 25.41
N LEU A 317 32.40 5.18 25.89
CA LEU A 317 32.99 6.52 25.76
C LEU A 317 34.16 6.78 26.74
N GLU A 318 34.19 6.11 27.89
CA GLU A 318 35.38 6.07 28.76
C GLU A 318 36.57 5.42 28.04
N LEU A 319 36.31 4.35 27.29
CA LEU A 319 37.32 3.61 26.51
C LEU A 319 37.71 4.33 25.22
N GLN A 320 36.73 4.92 24.51
CA GLN A 320 36.92 5.61 23.24
C GLN A 320 36.15 6.95 23.22
N PRO A 321 36.75 8.06 23.70
CA PRO A 321 36.05 9.34 23.86
C PRO A 321 35.58 10.02 22.57
N ASP A 322 36.16 9.68 21.42
CA ASP A 322 35.80 10.19 20.08
C ASP A 322 34.86 9.23 19.32
N HIS A 323 34.23 8.26 19.99
CA HIS A 323 33.27 7.38 19.34
C HIS A 323 31.94 8.11 19.06
N HIS A 324 31.84 8.73 17.87
CA HIS A 324 30.68 9.55 17.48
C HIS A 324 29.34 8.80 17.60
N TYR A 325 29.32 7.52 17.23
CA TYR A 325 28.14 6.66 17.26
C TYR A 325 27.62 6.47 18.69
N ALA A 326 28.48 6.13 19.66
CA ALA A 326 28.09 6.03 21.06
C ALA A 326 27.58 7.38 21.63
N TRP A 327 28.17 8.52 21.27
CA TRP A 327 27.65 9.83 21.67
C TRP A 327 26.24 10.10 21.12
N HIS A 328 25.98 9.73 19.87
CA HIS A 328 24.67 9.89 19.26
C HIS A 328 23.61 9.03 19.96
N HIS A 329 23.86 7.73 20.10
CA HIS A 329 22.90 6.77 20.64
C HIS A 329 22.67 6.95 22.15
N ARG A 330 23.70 7.39 22.88
CA ARG A 330 23.55 7.88 24.26
C ARG A 330 22.59 9.08 24.34
N GLY A 331 22.66 9.99 23.37
CA GLY A 331 21.72 11.11 23.28
C GLY A 331 20.28 10.65 23.11
N ILE A 332 20.05 9.63 22.26
CA ILE A 332 18.73 9.02 22.03
C ILE A 332 18.20 8.40 23.32
N ALA A 333 19.00 7.59 24.00
CA ALA A 333 18.65 6.96 25.28
C ALA A 333 18.28 8.02 26.34
N LEU A 334 19.10 9.05 26.49
CA LEU A 334 18.85 10.15 27.44
C LEU A 334 17.59 10.94 27.12
N LYS A 335 17.28 11.15 25.83
CA LYS A 335 16.05 11.80 25.39
C LYS A 335 14.83 10.95 25.74
N ASN A 336 14.89 9.63 25.54
CA ASN A 336 13.81 8.71 25.91
C ASN A 336 13.58 8.66 27.44
N LEU A 337 14.63 8.92 28.23
CA LEU A 337 14.54 9.11 29.69
C LEU A 337 14.04 10.51 30.12
N GLY A 338 13.71 11.40 29.18
CA GLY A 338 13.34 12.79 29.47
C GLY A 338 14.50 13.68 29.97
N ARG A 339 15.76 13.21 29.88
CA ARG A 339 16.96 13.94 30.33
C ARG A 339 17.52 14.80 29.21
N TYR A 340 16.72 15.75 28.74
CA TYR A 340 16.98 16.48 27.50
C TYR A 340 18.27 17.31 27.51
N GLU A 341 18.67 17.97 28.60
CA GLU A 341 19.95 18.72 28.64
C GLU A 341 21.16 17.81 28.47
N LYS A 342 21.12 16.61 29.05
CA LYS A 342 22.19 15.62 28.89
C LYS A 342 22.20 15.09 27.45
N ALA A 343 21.02 14.85 26.85
CA ALA A 343 20.90 14.45 25.46
C ALA A 343 21.52 15.49 24.51
N VAL A 344 21.17 16.78 24.68
CA VAL A 344 21.74 17.91 23.93
C VAL A 344 23.27 17.93 24.02
N LYS A 345 23.85 17.72 25.21
CA LYS A 345 25.31 17.64 25.37
C LYS A 345 25.91 16.47 24.58
N SER A 346 25.28 15.31 24.60
CA SER A 346 25.73 14.13 23.85
C SER A 346 25.68 14.36 22.34
N TYR A 347 24.57 14.89 21.81
CA TYR A 347 24.44 15.20 20.38
C TYR A 347 25.45 16.25 19.90
N LYS A 348 25.67 17.31 20.69
CA LYS A 348 26.70 18.32 20.36
C LYS A 348 28.11 17.73 20.36
N LYS A 349 28.39 16.74 21.23
CA LYS A 349 29.68 16.02 21.21
C LYS A 349 29.80 15.14 19.96
N ALA A 350 28.76 14.41 19.59
CA ALA A 350 28.73 13.62 18.35
C ALA A 350 29.00 14.52 17.12
N LEU A 351 28.29 15.65 17.01
CA LEU A 351 28.44 16.61 15.91
C LEU A 351 29.81 17.31 15.90
N LYS A 352 30.47 17.46 17.06
CA LYS A 352 31.83 17.99 17.12
C LYS A 352 32.86 17.00 16.54
N ILE A 353 32.63 15.69 16.72
CA ILE A 353 33.50 14.64 16.20
C ILE A 353 33.25 14.44 14.71
N ARG A 354 31.98 14.31 14.32
CA ARG A 354 31.54 14.13 12.95
C ARG A 354 30.47 15.17 12.62
N ALA A 355 30.91 16.22 11.95
CA ALA A 355 30.02 17.31 11.53
C ALA A 355 29.08 16.85 10.41
N ASN A 356 28.02 17.64 10.17
CA ASN A 356 27.10 17.50 9.05
C ASN A 356 26.32 16.18 9.00
N GLU A 357 25.83 15.70 10.15
CA GLU A 357 24.94 14.54 10.24
C GLU A 357 23.48 14.99 10.46
N PRO A 358 22.60 14.96 9.43
CA PRO A 358 21.23 15.48 9.51
C PRO A 358 20.40 14.82 10.61
N GLN A 359 20.55 13.50 10.79
CA GLN A 359 19.80 12.76 11.81
C GLN A 359 20.15 13.25 13.22
N ILE A 360 21.43 13.47 13.52
CA ILE A 360 21.88 13.97 14.83
C ILE A 360 21.38 15.40 15.07
N LEU A 361 21.39 16.25 14.04
CA LEU A 361 20.84 17.62 14.11
C LEU A 361 19.33 17.63 14.36
N TYR A 362 18.59 16.72 13.74
CA TYR A 362 17.16 16.52 14.01
C TYR A 362 16.91 16.04 15.43
N HIS A 363 17.64 15.05 15.92
CA HIS A 363 17.51 14.59 17.31
C HIS A 363 17.91 15.65 18.33
N LEU A 364 18.92 16.47 18.01
CA LEU A 364 19.29 17.65 18.78
C LEU A 364 18.14 18.67 18.81
N GLY A 365 17.55 18.98 17.65
CA GLY A 365 16.39 19.88 17.53
C GLY A 365 15.21 19.39 18.37
N ASN A 366 14.92 18.08 18.34
CA ASN A 366 13.85 17.48 19.16
C ASN A 366 14.12 17.67 20.65
N ALA A 367 15.33 17.34 21.12
CA ALA A 367 15.68 17.53 22.52
C ALA A 367 15.65 19.00 22.96
N LEU A 368 16.02 19.94 22.07
CA LEU A 368 15.92 21.38 22.35
C LEU A 368 14.48 21.87 22.38
N SER A 369 13.61 21.32 21.53
CA SER A 369 12.18 21.60 21.52
C SER A 369 11.52 21.19 22.83
N GLU A 370 11.82 19.99 23.33
CA GLU A 370 11.30 19.50 24.62
C GLU A 370 11.75 20.37 25.81
N LEU A 371 12.89 21.07 25.66
CA LEU A 371 13.37 22.05 26.64
C LEU A 371 12.76 23.45 26.48
N GLY A 372 11.86 23.65 25.52
CA GLY A 372 11.31 24.97 25.17
C GLY A 372 12.32 25.92 24.52
N ARG A 373 13.51 25.43 24.11
CA ARG A 373 14.55 26.22 23.44
C ARG A 373 14.29 26.28 21.95
N PHE A 374 13.15 26.85 21.57
CA PHE A 374 12.65 26.78 20.19
C PHE A 374 13.57 27.42 19.16
N GLN A 375 14.23 28.53 19.47
CA GLN A 375 15.18 29.16 18.54
C GLN A 375 16.37 28.25 18.22
N ASP A 376 16.94 27.57 19.22
CA ASP A 376 18.03 26.62 19.03
C ASP A 376 17.55 25.36 18.27
N ALA A 377 16.31 24.93 18.55
CA ALA A 377 15.68 23.81 17.85
C ALA A 377 15.49 24.12 16.36
N ILE A 378 14.95 25.29 16.03
CA ILE A 378 14.78 25.78 14.65
C ILE A 378 16.12 25.83 13.93
N ALA A 379 17.16 26.37 14.58
CA ALA A 379 18.50 26.41 14.00
C ALA A 379 19.02 24.99 13.70
N SER A 380 18.80 24.04 14.61
CA SER A 380 19.23 22.64 14.42
C SER A 380 18.48 21.95 13.28
N TYR A 381 17.16 22.12 13.20
CA TYR A 381 16.37 21.59 12.08
C TYR A 381 16.74 22.25 10.75
N SER A 382 16.95 23.57 10.73
CA SER A 382 17.36 24.29 9.52
C SER A 382 18.70 23.80 9.01
N GLN A 383 19.68 23.57 9.88
CA GLN A 383 20.97 22.98 9.50
C GLN A 383 20.80 21.55 8.97
N ALA A 384 19.93 20.74 9.57
CA ALA A 384 19.65 19.40 9.06
C ALA A 384 19.11 19.44 7.63
N LEU A 385 18.24 20.41 7.34
CA LEU A 385 17.62 20.64 6.04
C LEU A 385 18.57 21.27 5.01
N GLU A 386 19.53 22.09 5.45
CA GLU A 386 20.62 22.58 4.57
C GLU A 386 21.50 21.43 4.07
N ILE A 387 21.74 20.42 4.91
CA ILE A 387 22.54 19.24 4.53
C ILE A 387 21.70 18.23 3.75
N LYS A 388 20.47 17.99 4.19
CA LYS A 388 19.53 17.04 3.58
C LYS A 388 18.16 17.71 3.39
N PRO A 389 17.93 18.37 2.23
CA PRO A 389 16.69 19.08 1.97
C PRO A 389 15.44 18.18 2.02
N ASP A 390 15.54 16.95 1.53
CA ASP A 390 14.49 15.91 1.51
C ASP A 390 14.25 15.25 2.89
N PHE A 391 14.69 15.87 3.99
CA PHE A 391 14.49 15.31 5.33
C PHE A 391 13.11 15.69 5.91
N HIS A 392 12.06 15.04 5.42
CA HIS A 392 10.65 15.26 5.79
C HIS A 392 10.40 15.43 7.29
N GLN A 393 11.06 14.61 8.13
CA GLN A 393 10.88 14.67 9.59
C GLN A 393 11.27 16.03 10.18
N ALA A 394 12.29 16.70 9.63
CA ALA A 394 12.71 18.03 10.09
C ALA A 394 11.72 19.13 9.69
N TRP A 395 11.12 19.06 8.48
CA TRP A 395 10.04 19.97 8.06
C TRP A 395 8.81 19.87 8.97
N ILE A 396 8.38 18.63 9.25
CA ILE A 396 7.26 18.36 10.14
C ILE A 396 7.56 18.90 11.55
N ALA A 397 8.79 18.70 12.04
CA ALA A 397 9.20 19.20 13.35
C ALA A 397 9.15 20.74 13.42
N LEU A 398 9.63 21.45 12.40
CA LEU A 398 9.52 22.92 12.33
C LEU A 398 8.06 23.40 12.40
N GLY A 399 7.16 22.78 11.63
CA GLY A 399 5.73 23.12 11.66
C GLY A 399 5.05 22.83 13.00
N LYS A 400 5.54 21.85 13.76
CA LYS A 400 5.00 21.50 15.10
C LYS A 400 5.39 22.50 16.20
N LEU A 401 6.51 23.22 16.05
CA LEU A 401 7.01 24.14 17.08
C LEU A 401 6.04 25.29 17.38
N ARG A 402 5.13 25.63 16.44
CA ARG A 402 4.19 26.76 16.55
C ARG A 402 4.86 28.10 16.93
N ASP A 403 6.16 28.21 16.64
CA ASP A 403 6.97 29.38 16.95
C ASP A 403 7.14 30.26 15.70
N SER A 404 6.89 31.56 15.84
CA SER A 404 7.04 32.55 14.77
C SER A 404 8.45 32.60 14.15
N ASN A 405 9.49 32.15 14.86
CA ASN A 405 10.85 32.10 14.34
C ASN A 405 11.02 30.97 13.31
N ALA A 406 10.17 29.94 13.32
CA ALA A 406 10.16 28.88 12.29
C ALA A 406 9.58 29.38 10.96
N LEU A 407 8.87 30.51 10.99
CA LEU A 407 8.24 31.11 9.83
C LEU A 407 9.26 31.54 8.77
N LYS A 408 10.35 32.21 9.18
CA LYS A 408 11.34 32.76 8.24
C LYS A 408 12.00 31.66 7.38
N PRO A 409 12.51 30.55 7.95
CA PRO A 409 13.03 29.44 7.15
C PRO A 409 11.99 28.83 6.19
N LEU A 410 10.75 28.62 6.67
CA LEU A 410 9.68 28.02 5.87
C LEU A 410 9.26 28.90 4.69
N ILE A 411 9.06 30.20 4.91
CA ILE A 411 8.73 31.17 3.86
C ILE A 411 9.86 31.27 2.84
N LYS A 412 11.11 31.33 3.30
CA LYS A 412 12.27 31.40 2.42
C LYS A 412 12.27 30.24 1.43
N ILE A 413 12.02 29.02 1.90
CA ILE A 413 12.05 27.83 1.06
C ILE A 413 10.85 27.77 0.12
N LEU A 414 9.66 28.14 0.59
CA LEU A 414 8.48 28.27 -0.27
C LEU A 414 8.74 29.23 -1.44
N GLN A 415 9.48 30.32 -1.22
CA GLN A 415 9.69 31.36 -2.24
C GLN A 415 10.94 31.15 -3.10
N GLU A 416 12.02 30.59 -2.56
CA GLU A 416 13.34 30.57 -3.20
C GLU A 416 13.76 29.19 -3.72
N ASN A 417 13.07 28.11 -3.32
CA ASN A 417 13.46 26.75 -3.69
C ASN A 417 12.74 26.29 -4.99
N SER A 418 13.49 25.69 -5.91
CA SER A 418 12.93 25.16 -7.17
C SER A 418 12.26 23.78 -7.01
N ASP A 419 12.53 23.07 -5.92
CA ASP A 419 11.99 21.73 -5.66
C ASP A 419 10.53 21.81 -5.16
N ALA A 420 9.60 21.25 -5.94
CA ALA A 420 8.19 21.27 -5.62
C ALA A 420 7.85 20.44 -4.37
N ASP A 421 8.51 19.32 -4.13
CA ASP A 421 8.23 18.46 -2.96
C ASP A 421 8.62 19.17 -1.66
N LEU A 422 9.72 19.92 -1.69
CA LEU A 422 10.14 20.73 -0.54
C LEU A 422 9.22 21.92 -0.28
N ARG A 423 8.74 22.58 -1.34
CA ARG A 423 7.76 23.67 -1.22
C ARG A 423 6.42 23.16 -0.69
N TYR A 424 6.01 21.96 -1.12
CA TYR A 424 4.84 21.26 -0.58
C TYR A 424 4.95 21.08 0.95
N GLU A 425 6.08 20.53 1.41
CA GLU A 425 6.30 20.29 2.84
C GLU A 425 6.34 21.60 3.65
N ALA A 426 6.92 22.65 3.07
CA ALA A 426 6.90 23.99 3.66
C ALA A 426 5.47 24.54 3.81
N ILE A 427 4.59 24.36 2.81
CA ILE A 427 3.18 24.77 2.89
C ILE A 427 2.44 24.01 4.01
N GLU A 428 2.58 22.69 4.07
CA GLU A 428 1.93 21.88 5.12
C GLU A 428 2.43 22.27 6.52
N ALA A 429 3.73 22.59 6.66
CA ALA A 429 4.30 23.09 7.91
C ALA A 429 3.77 24.48 8.28
N LEU A 430 3.70 25.43 7.33
CA LEU A 430 3.12 26.77 7.51
C LEU A 430 1.64 26.68 7.91
N GLY A 431 0.89 25.74 7.33
CA GLY A 431 -0.50 25.47 7.67
C GLY A 431 -0.73 25.13 9.14
N LYS A 432 0.23 24.41 9.76
CA LYS A 432 0.15 24.00 11.17
C LYS A 432 0.45 25.13 12.16
N LEU A 433 1.15 26.18 11.72
CA LEU A 433 1.49 27.32 12.57
C LEU A 433 0.27 28.22 12.87
N LYS A 434 -0.73 28.26 11.97
CA LYS A 434 -1.93 29.10 12.10
C LYS A 434 -1.62 30.57 12.47
N ASN A 435 -0.61 31.15 11.84
CA ASN A 435 -0.14 32.52 12.06
C ASN A 435 -0.54 33.42 10.87
N GLN A 436 -0.81 34.70 11.11
CA GLN A 436 -1.13 35.69 10.07
C GLN A 436 -0.04 35.81 9.00
N ASP A 437 1.24 35.77 9.36
CA ASP A 437 2.32 35.85 8.37
C ASP A 437 2.41 34.56 7.53
N ALA A 438 2.09 33.41 8.14
CA ALA A 438 2.01 32.14 7.42
C ALA A 438 0.85 32.16 6.43
N TYR A 439 -0.30 32.69 6.85
CA TYR A 439 -1.45 32.90 6.01
C TYR A 439 -1.12 33.80 4.80
N GLN A 440 -0.40 34.91 5.00
CA GLN A 440 0.04 35.78 3.91
C GLN A 440 1.02 35.09 2.95
N ALA A 441 1.91 34.23 3.45
CA ALA A 441 2.79 33.43 2.60
C ALA A 441 2.02 32.40 1.77
N LEU A 442 1.02 31.74 2.37
CA LEU A 442 0.14 30.80 1.69
C LEU A 442 -0.73 31.49 0.62
N LEU A 443 -1.23 32.70 0.87
CA LEU A 443 -1.94 33.50 -0.14
C LEU A 443 -1.08 33.78 -1.36
N LYS A 444 0.22 34.09 -1.17
CA LYS A 444 1.16 34.27 -2.28
C LYS A 444 1.36 32.96 -3.07
N ALA A 445 1.34 31.81 -2.41
CA ALA A 445 1.47 30.50 -3.04
C ALA A 445 0.27 30.10 -3.92
N LEU A 446 -0.86 30.80 -3.82
CA LEU A 446 -1.98 30.63 -4.76
C LEU A 446 -1.63 31.07 -6.19
N GLN A 447 -0.62 31.93 -6.35
CA GLN A 447 -0.14 32.43 -7.64
C GLN A 447 1.12 31.69 -8.11
N ASP A 448 1.46 30.54 -7.51
CA ASP A 448 2.62 29.76 -7.92
C ASP A 448 2.42 29.19 -9.33
N GLU A 449 3.49 29.20 -10.14
CA GLU A 449 3.48 28.61 -11.48
C GLU A 449 3.22 27.09 -11.45
N ASN A 450 3.53 26.43 -10.34
CA ASN A 450 3.28 25.01 -10.16
C ASN A 450 1.86 24.76 -9.60
N ALA A 451 1.03 24.10 -10.41
CA ALA A 451 -0.35 23.77 -10.08
C ALA A 451 -0.51 22.93 -8.80
N ASP A 452 0.43 22.02 -8.50
CA ASP A 452 0.39 21.19 -7.29
C ASP A 452 0.62 22.04 -6.03
N ILE A 453 1.55 23.00 -6.11
CA ILE A 453 1.81 23.96 -5.02
C ILE A 453 0.58 24.83 -4.77
N CYS A 454 -0.04 25.34 -5.84
CA CYS A 454 -1.28 26.11 -5.76
C CYS A 454 -2.42 25.29 -5.11
N ALA A 455 -2.66 24.05 -5.57
CA ALA A 455 -3.68 23.16 -5.03
C ALA A 455 -3.48 22.86 -3.54
N VAL A 456 -2.23 22.70 -3.13
CA VAL A 456 -1.85 22.43 -1.73
C VAL A 456 -2.00 23.67 -0.86
N ALA A 457 -1.70 24.86 -1.39
CA ALA A 457 -1.98 26.13 -0.73
C ALA A 457 -3.49 26.34 -0.53
N ILE A 458 -4.33 26.08 -1.57
CA ILE A 458 -5.80 26.13 -1.50
C ILE A 458 -6.31 25.25 -0.36
N ARG A 459 -5.95 23.97 -0.36
CA ARG A 459 -6.35 23.00 0.68
C ARG A 459 -5.89 23.42 2.07
N THR A 460 -4.67 23.96 2.18
CA THR A 460 -4.10 24.39 3.46
C THR A 460 -4.82 25.63 4.00
N LEU A 461 -5.13 26.60 3.15
CA LEU A 461 -5.90 27.79 3.50
C LEU A 461 -7.35 27.44 3.85
N GLY A 462 -7.97 26.48 3.16
CA GLY A 462 -9.30 25.96 3.51
C GLY A 462 -9.37 25.45 4.95
N ARG A 463 -8.30 24.83 5.47
CA ARG A 463 -8.19 24.39 6.88
C ARG A 463 -8.12 25.54 7.90
N TYR A 464 -7.83 26.77 7.47
CA TYR A 464 -7.94 27.94 8.35
C TYR A 464 -9.40 28.29 8.62
N GLY A 465 -10.32 27.92 7.72
CA GLY A 465 -11.75 28.24 7.85
C GLY A 465 -12.05 29.74 7.69
N ASP A 466 -11.12 30.50 7.12
CA ASP A 466 -11.27 31.94 6.90
C ASP A 466 -12.10 32.18 5.64
N VAL A 467 -13.29 32.77 5.81
CA VAL A 467 -14.24 33.05 4.73
C VAL A 467 -13.74 34.13 3.79
N SER A 468 -12.83 35.00 4.24
CA SER A 468 -12.33 36.13 3.46
C SER A 468 -11.56 35.69 2.20
N ILE A 469 -11.12 34.43 2.13
CA ILE A 469 -10.46 33.86 0.96
C ILE A 469 -11.44 33.50 -0.17
N ALA A 470 -12.74 33.38 0.11
CA ALA A 470 -13.72 32.87 -0.85
C ALA A 470 -13.73 33.61 -2.20
N PRO A 471 -13.60 34.96 -2.27
CA PRO A 471 -13.49 35.66 -3.55
C PRO A 471 -12.26 35.25 -4.39
N GLN A 472 -11.12 35.02 -3.74
CA GLN A 472 -9.88 34.58 -4.40
C GLN A 472 -10.01 33.14 -4.91
N LEU A 473 -10.66 32.27 -4.13
CA LEU A 473 -10.98 30.91 -4.59
C LEU A 473 -11.95 30.93 -5.78
N VAL A 474 -12.96 31.79 -5.80
CA VAL A 474 -13.87 31.89 -6.95
C VAL A 474 -13.14 32.29 -8.23
N GLU A 475 -12.09 33.11 -8.16
CA GLU A 475 -11.25 33.43 -9.32
C GLU A 475 -10.50 32.18 -9.84
N LEU A 476 -9.94 31.38 -8.94
CA LEU A 476 -9.20 30.15 -9.25
C LEU A 476 -10.07 29.03 -9.83
N LEU A 477 -11.40 29.13 -9.75
CA LEU A 477 -12.30 28.23 -10.46
C LEU A 477 -12.17 28.31 -11.99
N ASN A 478 -11.60 29.39 -12.53
CA ASN A 478 -11.32 29.55 -13.95
C ASN A 478 -9.84 29.28 -14.32
N HIS A 479 -9.05 28.71 -13.41
CA HIS A 479 -7.63 28.43 -13.63
C HIS A 479 -7.42 27.46 -14.79
N GLU A 480 -6.31 27.59 -15.53
CA GLU A 480 -6.02 26.74 -16.70
C GLU A 480 -5.80 25.26 -16.32
N ASP A 481 -5.14 25.03 -15.18
CA ASP A 481 -4.87 23.70 -14.64
C ASP A 481 -6.11 23.07 -13.97
N ARG A 482 -6.36 21.79 -14.29
CA ARG A 482 -7.50 21.03 -13.78
C ARG A 482 -7.46 20.79 -12.27
N TYR A 483 -6.28 20.54 -11.70
CA TYR A 483 -6.11 20.20 -10.29
C TYR A 483 -6.43 21.40 -9.41
N VAL A 484 -6.05 22.59 -9.86
CA VAL A 484 -6.38 23.86 -9.20
C VAL A 484 -7.90 24.06 -9.19
N ARG A 485 -8.58 23.90 -10.33
CA ARG A 485 -10.05 24.04 -10.41
C ARG A 485 -10.77 23.03 -9.51
N GLU A 486 -10.35 21.77 -9.54
CA GLU A 486 -10.92 20.70 -8.73
C GLU A 486 -10.80 20.99 -7.22
N HIS A 487 -9.59 21.25 -6.73
CA HIS A 487 -9.36 21.51 -5.31
C HIS A 487 -10.05 22.79 -4.84
N THR A 488 -10.10 23.81 -5.70
CA THR A 488 -10.83 25.05 -5.43
C THR A 488 -12.33 24.81 -5.24
N ALA A 489 -12.96 24.03 -6.13
CA ALA A 489 -14.37 23.69 -6.01
C ALA A 489 -14.66 22.91 -4.72
N LEU A 490 -13.82 21.93 -4.38
CA LEU A 490 -13.96 21.14 -3.17
C LEU A 490 -13.84 21.99 -1.90
N GLU A 491 -12.87 22.91 -1.84
CA GLU A 491 -12.70 23.80 -0.68
C GLU A 491 -13.83 24.83 -0.55
N LEU A 492 -14.30 25.42 -1.66
CA LEU A 492 -15.51 26.28 -1.64
C LEU A 492 -16.74 25.51 -1.13
N GLY A 493 -16.89 24.25 -1.55
CA GLY A 493 -17.93 23.36 -1.04
C GLY A 493 -17.83 23.13 0.47
N LYS A 494 -16.64 22.94 1.02
CA LYS A 494 -16.42 22.82 2.47
C LYS A 494 -16.76 24.12 3.21
N LEU A 495 -16.33 25.27 2.70
CA LEU A 495 -16.67 26.57 3.27
C LEU A 495 -18.18 26.84 3.23
N ALA A 496 -18.90 26.39 2.20
CA ALA A 496 -20.35 26.51 2.12
C ALA A 496 -21.11 25.67 3.14
N LYS A 497 -20.53 24.58 3.66
CA LYS A 497 -21.15 23.75 4.71
C LYS A 497 -21.19 24.44 6.07
N ILE A 498 -20.24 25.33 6.34
CA ILE A 498 -20.15 26.06 7.60
C ILE A 498 -21.28 27.11 7.61
N GLU A 499 -22.22 26.97 8.54
CA GLU A 499 -23.46 27.77 8.60
C GLU A 499 -23.19 29.28 8.60
N GLN A 500 -22.21 29.73 9.40
CA GLN A 500 -21.82 31.14 9.56
C GLN A 500 -21.20 31.76 8.30
N SER A 501 -20.67 30.96 7.38
CA SER A 501 -20.02 31.43 6.15
C SER A 501 -20.86 31.20 4.90
N ARG A 502 -21.89 30.37 5.00
CA ARG A 502 -22.75 29.99 3.88
C ARG A 502 -23.32 31.20 3.14
N GLU A 503 -23.87 32.16 3.89
CA GLU A 503 -24.50 33.38 3.36
C GLU A 503 -23.51 34.27 2.59
N LEU A 504 -22.22 34.16 2.86
CA LEU A 504 -21.16 34.93 2.19
C LEU A 504 -20.58 34.18 0.99
N VAL A 505 -20.47 32.85 1.08
CA VAL A 505 -19.77 32.02 0.08
C VAL A 505 -20.68 31.62 -1.07
N LEU A 506 -21.90 31.15 -0.78
CA LEU A 506 -22.80 30.62 -1.80
C LEU A 506 -23.16 31.64 -2.89
N PRO A 507 -23.49 32.91 -2.58
CA PRO A 507 -23.91 33.88 -3.60
C PRO A 507 -22.83 34.18 -4.66
N ILE A 508 -21.55 34.07 -4.29
CA ILE A 508 -20.43 34.34 -5.20
C ILE A 508 -19.94 33.08 -5.93
N ALA A 509 -20.14 31.90 -5.34
CA ALA A 509 -19.57 30.65 -5.85
C ALA A 509 -20.55 29.81 -6.69
N ILE A 510 -21.85 29.83 -6.38
CA ILE A 510 -22.78 28.81 -6.90
C ILE A 510 -22.96 28.86 -8.43
N ASP A 511 -23.07 30.04 -9.02
CA ASP A 511 -23.23 30.18 -10.47
C ASP A 511 -21.96 29.73 -11.22
N HIS A 512 -20.79 29.94 -10.62
CA HIS A 512 -19.52 29.44 -11.12
C HIS A 512 -19.45 27.92 -11.06
N LEU A 513 -19.81 27.30 -9.92
CA LEU A 513 -19.87 25.85 -9.78
C LEU A 513 -20.83 25.22 -10.80
N ILE A 514 -22.03 25.79 -10.98
CA ILE A 514 -23.00 25.31 -11.97
C ILE A 514 -22.43 25.40 -13.40
N ARG A 515 -21.71 26.50 -13.73
CA ARG A 515 -21.07 26.67 -15.03
C ARG A 515 -19.97 25.62 -15.27
N ILE A 516 -19.12 25.35 -14.28
CA ILE A 516 -18.03 24.37 -14.39
C ILE A 516 -18.59 22.97 -14.56
N ARG A 517 -19.59 22.58 -13.77
CA ARG A 517 -20.27 21.28 -13.91
C ARG A 517 -20.75 21.02 -15.34
N ARG A 518 -21.24 22.06 -16.03
CA ARG A 518 -21.76 21.98 -17.40
C ARG A 518 -20.65 21.97 -18.45
N ASN A 519 -19.70 22.88 -18.31
CA ASN A 519 -18.85 23.30 -19.43
C ASN A 519 -17.37 22.96 -19.26
N ASP A 520 -16.93 22.44 -18.11
CA ASP A 520 -15.51 22.11 -17.93
C ASP A 520 -15.11 20.97 -18.89
N PRO A 521 -13.99 21.10 -19.62
CA PRO A 521 -13.54 20.07 -20.55
C PRO A 521 -13.11 18.77 -19.84
N ILE A 522 -12.77 18.82 -18.55
CA ILE A 522 -12.26 17.68 -17.80
C ILE A 522 -13.38 17.03 -16.99
N ARG A 523 -13.58 15.72 -17.21
CA ARG A 523 -14.60 14.93 -16.53
C ARG A 523 -14.43 14.94 -15.00
N ASP A 524 -13.23 14.71 -14.51
CA ASP A 524 -12.93 14.62 -13.06
C ASP A 524 -13.32 15.92 -12.33
N VAL A 525 -13.06 17.08 -12.95
CA VAL A 525 -13.46 18.39 -12.40
C VAL A 525 -14.98 18.52 -12.35
N ARG A 526 -15.70 18.09 -13.39
CA ARG A 526 -17.18 18.09 -13.40
C ARG A 526 -17.75 17.17 -12.32
N GLU A 527 -17.14 16.01 -12.09
CA GLU A 527 -17.55 15.06 -11.05
C GLU A 527 -17.29 15.62 -9.63
N ALA A 528 -16.15 16.25 -9.39
CA ALA A 528 -15.87 16.90 -8.11
C ALA A 528 -16.87 18.03 -7.81
N VAL A 529 -17.19 18.86 -8.82
CA VAL A 529 -18.19 19.92 -8.68
C VAL A 529 -19.61 19.38 -8.52
N GLN A 530 -19.94 18.27 -9.19
CA GLN A 530 -21.20 17.55 -8.99
C GLN A 530 -21.36 17.13 -7.53
N GLN A 531 -20.34 16.53 -6.90
CA GLN A 531 -20.37 16.14 -5.48
C GLN A 531 -20.55 17.35 -4.55
N VAL A 532 -19.91 18.47 -4.88
CA VAL A 532 -20.06 19.72 -4.12
C VAL A 532 -21.50 20.22 -4.20
N LEU A 533 -22.10 20.27 -5.40
CA LEU A 533 -23.47 20.71 -5.60
C LEU A 533 -24.48 19.76 -4.93
N GLU A 534 -24.26 18.44 -4.99
CA GLU A 534 -25.05 17.44 -4.25
C GLU A 534 -25.03 17.74 -2.77
N THR A 535 -23.84 18.03 -2.23
CA THR A 535 -23.74 18.37 -0.81
C THR A 535 -24.47 19.67 -0.47
N ILE A 536 -24.33 20.71 -1.30
CA ILE A 536 -25.03 21.99 -1.11
C ILE A 536 -26.55 21.77 -1.16
N SER A 537 -27.03 20.92 -2.07
CA SER A 537 -28.45 20.64 -2.26
C SER A 537 -29.12 20.03 -1.03
N CYS A 538 -28.36 19.30 -0.22
CA CYS A 538 -28.81 18.66 1.02
C CYS A 538 -28.76 19.58 2.26
N LEU A 539 -28.25 20.81 2.13
CA LEU A 539 -28.21 21.74 3.25
C LEU A 539 -29.63 22.20 3.64
N GLN A 540 -29.88 22.31 4.94
CA GLN A 540 -31.13 22.87 5.48
C GLN A 540 -31.19 24.37 5.19
N GLY A 541 -32.35 24.87 4.77
CA GLY A 541 -32.56 26.26 4.36
C GLY A 541 -33.29 26.37 3.02
N GLU A 542 -33.94 27.52 2.82
CA GLU A 542 -34.69 27.86 1.60
C GLU A 542 -33.98 28.95 0.79
N ASP A 543 -32.67 29.11 1.01
CA ASP A 543 -31.87 30.13 0.33
C ASP A 543 -31.88 29.91 -1.18
N GLN A 544 -31.99 31.02 -1.93
CA GLN A 544 -32.01 31.02 -3.39
C GLN A 544 -30.85 30.21 -4.01
N GLU A 545 -29.67 30.23 -3.37
CA GLU A 545 -28.48 29.53 -3.86
C GLU A 545 -28.49 28.02 -3.59
N ILE A 546 -29.08 27.57 -2.48
CA ILE A 546 -29.32 26.14 -2.24
C ILE A 546 -30.33 25.62 -3.25
N TRP A 547 -31.35 26.43 -3.57
CA TRP A 547 -32.31 26.11 -4.62
C TRP A 547 -31.65 26.02 -6.00
N LYS A 548 -30.76 26.95 -6.37
CA LYS A 548 -29.98 26.85 -7.62
C LYS A 548 -29.16 25.56 -7.70
N ALA A 549 -28.59 25.10 -6.59
CA ALA A 549 -27.87 23.82 -6.52
C ALA A 549 -28.81 22.62 -6.79
N ARG A 550 -29.96 22.56 -6.10
CA ARG A 550 -30.99 21.51 -6.29
C ARG A 550 -31.48 21.49 -7.74
N LEU A 551 -31.77 22.66 -8.30
CA LEU A 551 -32.21 22.81 -9.69
C LEU A 551 -31.14 22.33 -10.67
N ALA A 552 -29.88 22.72 -10.45
CA ALA A 552 -28.78 22.32 -11.32
C ALA A 552 -28.63 20.80 -11.37
N LEU A 553 -28.87 20.08 -10.27
CA LEU A 553 -28.80 18.62 -10.23
C LEU A 553 -30.03 17.94 -10.83
N LYS A 554 -31.23 18.49 -10.58
CA LYS A 554 -32.53 17.87 -10.91
C LYS A 554 -33.09 18.20 -12.30
N ALA A 555 -32.71 19.32 -12.91
CA ALA A 555 -33.19 19.70 -14.26
C ALA A 555 -32.71 18.76 -15.40
N GLY A 556 -32.04 17.65 -15.05
CA GLY A 556 -31.52 16.68 -16.01
C GLY A 556 -30.72 17.35 -17.15
N GLU A 557 -30.78 16.76 -18.34
CA GLU A 557 -30.28 17.38 -19.56
C GLU A 557 -31.31 18.28 -20.25
N SER A 558 -32.60 18.26 -19.84
CA SER A 558 -33.70 18.98 -20.49
C SER A 558 -33.33 20.43 -20.81
N VAL A 559 -33.27 20.75 -22.10
CA VAL A 559 -32.89 22.08 -22.59
C VAL A 559 -34.08 23.03 -22.47
N ARG A 560 -35.30 22.50 -22.60
CA ARG A 560 -36.53 23.28 -22.69
C ARG A 560 -36.98 23.79 -21.33
N VAL A 561 -36.97 22.94 -20.31
CA VAL A 561 -37.23 23.35 -18.91
C VAL A 561 -36.20 24.38 -18.47
N LYS A 562 -34.92 24.22 -18.84
CA LYS A 562 -33.85 25.21 -18.56
C LYS A 562 -34.09 26.56 -19.26
N GLN A 563 -34.66 26.57 -20.46
CA GLN A 563 -34.97 27.80 -21.20
C GLN A 563 -36.17 28.53 -20.60
N LEU A 564 -37.23 27.81 -20.20
CA LEU A 564 -38.42 28.37 -19.56
C LEU A 564 -38.06 29.11 -18.26
N PHE A 565 -37.26 28.48 -17.39
CA PHE A 565 -36.83 29.11 -16.15
C PHE A 565 -35.83 30.26 -16.36
N LYS A 566 -35.01 30.21 -17.41
CA LYS A 566 -34.12 31.33 -17.76
C LYS A 566 -34.92 32.56 -18.22
N ALA A 567 -35.97 32.36 -19.02
CA ALA A 567 -36.86 33.42 -19.45
C ALA A 567 -37.61 34.03 -18.23
N GLN A 568 -38.09 33.20 -17.31
CA GLN A 568 -38.71 33.66 -16.06
C GLN A 568 -37.74 34.49 -15.19
N GLN A 569 -36.49 34.05 -15.02
CA GLN A 569 -35.48 34.80 -14.23
C GLN A 569 -35.10 36.15 -14.85
N HIS A 570 -35.16 36.29 -16.17
CA HIS A 570 -34.92 37.56 -16.86
C HIS A 570 -36.16 38.46 -16.91
N GLY A 571 -37.31 37.99 -16.40
CA GLY A 571 -38.58 38.71 -16.46
C GLY A 571 -39.22 38.70 -17.85
N ASP A 572 -38.71 37.86 -18.76
CA ASP A 572 -39.22 37.68 -20.13
C ASP A 572 -40.49 36.80 -20.17
N LEU A 573 -40.74 36.06 -19.09
CA LEU A 573 -41.91 35.21 -18.90
C LEU A 573 -42.48 35.46 -17.51
N ASP A 574 -43.79 35.70 -17.42
CA ASP A 574 -44.42 35.75 -16.10
C ASP A 574 -44.59 34.33 -15.52
N GLN A 575 -44.83 34.24 -14.21
CA GLN A 575 -44.85 32.95 -13.53
C GLN A 575 -46.08 32.11 -13.89
N GLU A 576 -47.22 32.72 -14.20
CA GLU A 576 -48.41 31.98 -14.64
C GLU A 576 -48.15 31.37 -16.02
N GLU A 577 -47.54 32.14 -16.93
CA GLU A 577 -47.13 31.70 -18.26
C GLU A 577 -46.07 30.59 -18.21
N ALA A 578 -45.16 30.62 -17.23
CA ALA A 578 -44.17 29.57 -17.01
C ALA A 578 -44.83 28.26 -16.54
N VAL A 579 -45.83 28.36 -15.65
CA VAL A 579 -46.60 27.21 -15.18
C VAL A 579 -47.41 26.60 -16.32
N GLU A 580 -48.07 27.41 -17.15
CA GLU A 580 -48.82 26.92 -18.33
C GLU A 580 -47.89 26.20 -19.32
N GLN A 581 -46.71 26.76 -19.62
CA GLN A 581 -45.77 26.09 -20.53
C GLN A 581 -45.17 24.80 -19.96
N LEU A 582 -45.04 24.67 -18.63
CA LEU A 582 -44.66 23.42 -17.98
C LEU A 582 -45.80 22.40 -17.96
N ILE A 583 -47.05 22.85 -17.81
CA ILE A 583 -48.25 21.99 -17.94
C ILE A 583 -48.36 21.45 -19.36
N ASP A 584 -48.17 22.30 -20.38
CA ASP A 584 -48.15 21.89 -21.78
C ASP A 584 -47.06 20.83 -22.03
N LEU A 585 -45.85 21.06 -21.50
CA LEU A 585 -44.74 20.10 -21.62
C LEU A 585 -45.02 18.78 -20.90
N LEU A 586 -45.68 18.81 -19.73
CA LEU A 586 -46.06 17.62 -18.98
C LEU A 586 -47.16 16.81 -19.69
N THR A 587 -48.12 17.47 -20.33
CA THR A 587 -49.32 16.85 -20.89
C THR A 587 -49.17 16.41 -22.34
N ASP A 588 -48.20 16.95 -23.08
CA ASP A 588 -47.94 16.55 -24.46
C ASP A 588 -47.35 15.13 -24.54
N LYS A 589 -48.20 14.14 -24.85
CA LYS A 589 -47.80 12.74 -24.98
C LYS A 589 -46.81 12.48 -26.13
N SER A 590 -46.61 13.42 -27.04
CA SER A 590 -45.62 13.34 -28.12
C SER A 590 -44.20 13.73 -27.70
N GLU A 591 -44.06 14.39 -26.54
CA GLU A 591 -42.77 14.81 -25.98
C GLU A 591 -42.04 13.65 -25.27
N ASN A 592 -40.70 13.78 -25.16
CA ASN A 592 -39.84 12.79 -24.51
C ASN A 592 -40.22 12.64 -23.02
N PRO A 593 -40.42 11.40 -22.50
CA PRO A 593 -40.64 11.17 -21.07
C PRO A 593 -39.68 11.90 -20.11
N ASP A 594 -38.41 12.07 -20.48
CA ASP A 594 -37.44 12.82 -19.65
C ASP A 594 -37.79 14.31 -19.54
N GLU A 595 -38.28 14.93 -20.62
CA GLU A 595 -38.75 16.31 -20.64
C GLU A 595 -40.04 16.47 -19.83
N ARG A 596 -40.94 15.47 -19.92
CA ARG A 596 -42.18 15.44 -19.13
C ARG A 596 -41.92 15.23 -17.64
N ALA A 597 -40.99 14.35 -17.28
CA ALA A 597 -40.61 14.12 -15.88
C ALA A 597 -39.95 15.38 -15.28
N ALA A 598 -39.06 16.03 -16.04
CA ALA A 598 -38.48 17.31 -15.65
C ALA A 598 -39.54 18.41 -15.47
N ALA A 599 -40.57 18.44 -16.33
CA ALA A 599 -41.70 19.35 -16.20
C ALA A 599 -42.54 19.06 -14.94
N ALA A 600 -42.87 17.78 -14.68
CA ALA A 600 -43.63 17.36 -13.51
C ALA A 600 -42.93 17.79 -12.20
N LEU A 601 -41.62 17.53 -12.12
CA LEU A 601 -40.81 17.88 -10.96
C LEU A 601 -40.68 19.40 -10.78
N ALA A 602 -40.54 20.13 -11.88
CA ALA A 602 -40.47 21.59 -11.88
C ALA A 602 -41.76 22.22 -11.33
N LEU A 603 -42.93 21.68 -11.70
CA LEU A 603 -44.24 22.16 -11.24
C LEU A 603 -44.43 21.99 -9.73
N GLY A 604 -43.91 20.93 -9.12
CA GLY A 604 -43.97 20.70 -7.67
C GLY A 604 -43.16 21.68 -6.82
N GLU A 605 -42.08 22.22 -7.38
CA GLU A 605 -41.15 23.11 -6.67
C GLU A 605 -41.56 24.60 -6.81
N ILE A 606 -42.52 24.93 -7.68
CA ILE A 606 -43.10 26.29 -7.78
C ILE A 606 -44.06 26.49 -6.62
N ARG A 607 -43.63 27.19 -5.57
CA ARG A 607 -44.37 27.34 -4.29
C ARG A 607 -45.53 28.36 -4.31
N GLU A 608 -46.08 28.67 -5.48
CA GLU A 608 -47.13 29.69 -5.62
C GLU A 608 -48.51 29.11 -5.89
N ILE A 609 -49.55 29.91 -5.66
CA ILE A 609 -50.96 29.55 -5.94
C ILE A 609 -51.13 29.11 -7.40
N ALA A 610 -50.35 29.67 -8.32
CA ALA A 610 -50.37 29.30 -9.73
C ALA A 610 -50.04 27.80 -9.97
N ALA A 611 -49.13 27.21 -9.20
CA ALA A 611 -48.76 25.79 -9.35
C ALA A 611 -49.87 24.82 -8.93
N HIS A 612 -50.84 25.28 -8.13
CA HIS A 612 -52.03 24.48 -7.79
C HIS A 612 -52.90 24.21 -9.02
N ARG A 613 -52.81 25.04 -10.08
CA ARG A 613 -53.47 24.78 -11.37
C ARG A 613 -52.94 23.53 -12.07
N ALA A 614 -51.71 23.11 -11.75
CA ALA A 614 -51.09 21.90 -12.33
C ALA A 614 -51.52 20.59 -11.64
N ILE A 615 -52.17 20.66 -10.47
CA ILE A 615 -52.58 19.48 -9.68
C ILE A 615 -53.40 18.48 -10.53
N PRO A 616 -54.40 18.88 -11.32
CA PRO A 616 -55.15 17.94 -12.17
C PRO A 616 -54.26 17.21 -13.19
N CYS A 617 -53.32 17.92 -13.82
CA CYS A 617 -52.39 17.36 -14.80
C CYS A 617 -51.36 16.43 -14.14
N LEU A 618 -50.91 16.75 -12.92
CA LEU A 618 -50.03 15.89 -12.13
C LEU A 618 -50.74 14.62 -11.64
N ILE A 619 -52.03 14.71 -11.26
CA ILE A 619 -52.86 13.53 -10.94
C ILE A 619 -53.00 12.63 -12.17
N GLU A 620 -53.21 13.20 -13.35
CA GLU A 620 -53.24 12.43 -14.60
C GLU A 620 -51.89 11.77 -14.90
N ALA A 621 -50.78 12.49 -14.66
CA ALA A 621 -49.42 12.01 -14.85
C ALA A 621 -49.05 10.81 -13.95
N LEU A 622 -49.77 10.56 -12.85
CA LEU A 622 -49.62 9.33 -12.05
C LEU A 622 -50.03 8.06 -12.84
N ASN A 623 -50.71 8.20 -13.97
CA ASN A 623 -51.05 7.09 -14.87
C ASN A 623 -50.23 7.11 -16.17
N ASP A 624 -49.13 7.87 -16.23
CA ASP A 624 -48.28 7.92 -17.43
C ASP A 624 -47.64 6.55 -17.73
N GLN A 625 -47.35 6.29 -19.01
CA GLN A 625 -46.68 5.04 -19.41
C GLN A 625 -45.24 4.98 -18.88
N ASP A 626 -44.59 6.13 -18.74
CA ASP A 626 -43.22 6.22 -18.24
C ASP A 626 -43.15 6.29 -16.72
N ARG A 627 -42.23 5.51 -16.13
CA ARG A 627 -42.11 5.40 -14.67
C ARG A 627 -41.57 6.68 -14.01
N PHE A 628 -40.69 7.43 -14.68
CA PHE A 628 -40.05 8.62 -14.12
C PHE A 628 -41.05 9.77 -14.06
N VAL A 629 -41.91 9.88 -15.09
CA VAL A 629 -43.04 10.83 -15.09
C VAL A 629 -43.98 10.55 -13.92
N ARG A 630 -44.35 9.27 -13.67
CA ARG A 630 -45.19 8.89 -12.53
C ARG A 630 -44.52 9.19 -11.18
N GLU A 631 -43.23 8.86 -11.05
CA GLU A 631 -42.45 9.08 -9.82
C GLU A 631 -42.34 10.57 -9.47
N ASP A 632 -41.99 11.41 -10.45
CA ASP A 632 -41.79 12.84 -10.23
C ASP A 632 -43.12 13.59 -10.09
N ALA A 633 -44.19 13.13 -10.75
CA ALA A 633 -45.55 13.62 -10.49
C ALA A 633 -45.98 13.35 -9.05
N ALA A 634 -45.70 12.16 -8.51
CA ALA A 634 -46.03 11.82 -7.11
C ALA A 634 -45.28 12.75 -6.13
N LYS A 635 -43.98 12.97 -6.36
CA LYS A 635 -43.18 13.91 -5.55
C LYS A 635 -43.74 15.33 -5.60
N ALA A 636 -44.08 15.81 -6.80
CA ALA A 636 -44.61 17.15 -7.01
C ALA A 636 -45.95 17.36 -6.29
N LEU A 637 -46.86 16.38 -6.34
CA LEU A 637 -48.13 16.42 -5.61
C LEU A 637 -47.94 16.48 -4.09
N GLY A 638 -46.93 15.78 -3.57
CA GLY A 638 -46.54 15.85 -2.16
C GLY A 638 -46.01 17.23 -1.74
N GLN A 639 -45.25 17.89 -2.63
CA GLN A 639 -44.71 19.24 -2.40
C GLN A 639 -45.78 20.32 -2.45
N LEU A 640 -46.79 20.16 -3.32
CA LEU A 640 -47.94 21.06 -3.41
C LEU A 640 -49.00 20.80 -2.31
N HIS A 641 -48.78 19.78 -1.46
CA HIS A 641 -49.74 19.36 -0.44
C HIS A 641 -51.15 19.10 -1.00
N ALA A 642 -51.21 18.53 -2.21
CA ALA A 642 -52.44 18.40 -2.99
C ALA A 642 -53.42 17.38 -2.36
N GLN A 643 -54.41 17.88 -1.61
CA GLN A 643 -55.40 17.04 -0.91
C GLN A 643 -56.29 16.27 -1.90
N GLU A 644 -56.54 16.85 -3.06
CA GLU A 644 -57.31 16.27 -4.16
C GLU A 644 -56.62 15.04 -4.77
N ALA A 645 -55.30 14.90 -4.58
CA ALA A 645 -54.52 13.80 -5.13
C ALA A 645 -54.46 12.56 -4.22
N ILE A 646 -55.02 12.62 -2.99
CA ILE A 646 -54.89 11.54 -2.00
C ILE A 646 -55.39 10.19 -2.55
N ASP A 647 -56.54 10.17 -3.24
CA ASP A 647 -57.10 8.94 -3.77
C ASP A 647 -56.21 8.36 -4.90
N ALA A 648 -55.68 9.22 -5.78
CA ALA A 648 -54.78 8.81 -6.84
C ALA A 648 -53.41 8.34 -6.31
N LEU A 649 -52.86 9.00 -5.29
CA LEU A 649 -51.61 8.61 -4.63
C LEU A 649 -51.77 7.28 -3.86
N ASN A 650 -52.93 7.06 -3.24
CA ASN A 650 -53.26 5.77 -2.61
C ASN A 650 -53.31 4.64 -3.64
N ILE A 651 -53.90 4.87 -4.82
CA ILE A 651 -53.90 3.91 -5.93
C ILE A 651 -52.47 3.66 -6.41
N ALA A 652 -51.69 4.71 -6.69
CA ALA A 652 -50.30 4.58 -7.13
C ALA A 652 -49.42 3.84 -6.12
N ASN A 653 -49.60 4.08 -4.82
CA ASN A 653 -48.88 3.35 -3.76
C ASN A 653 -49.24 1.85 -3.73
N ARG A 654 -50.51 1.49 -3.96
CA ARG A 654 -50.97 0.09 -3.91
C ARG A 654 -50.67 -0.68 -5.19
N GLU A 655 -50.98 -0.08 -6.33
CA GLU A 655 -51.21 -0.78 -7.60
C GLU A 655 -50.09 -0.53 -8.63
N ASP A 656 -49.19 0.44 -8.41
CA ASP A 656 -48.09 0.66 -9.35
C ASP A 656 -47.07 -0.48 -9.31
N VAL A 657 -46.71 -0.95 -10.51
CA VAL A 657 -45.78 -2.06 -10.73
C VAL A 657 -44.36 -1.72 -10.27
N ILE A 658 -43.98 -0.44 -10.21
CA ILE A 658 -42.64 0.04 -9.90
C ILE A 658 -42.53 0.46 -8.42
N SER A 659 -41.56 -0.10 -7.68
CA SER A 659 -41.39 0.20 -6.25
C SER A 659 -41.07 1.67 -5.97
N ASN A 660 -40.27 2.32 -6.80
CA ASN A 660 -39.89 3.73 -6.60
C ASN A 660 -41.10 4.67 -6.66
N VAL A 661 -42.04 4.41 -7.57
CA VAL A 661 -43.28 5.18 -7.68
C VAL A 661 -44.14 4.96 -6.44
N ARG A 662 -44.23 3.72 -5.94
CA ARG A 662 -44.94 3.43 -4.69
C ARG A 662 -44.36 4.17 -3.49
N THR A 663 -43.03 4.17 -3.35
CA THR A 663 -42.33 4.92 -2.28
C THR A 663 -42.49 6.43 -2.42
N ALA A 664 -42.45 6.96 -3.64
CA ALA A 664 -42.68 8.39 -3.89
C ALA A 664 -44.13 8.80 -3.53
N ALA A 665 -45.11 7.97 -3.86
CA ALA A 665 -46.50 8.17 -3.50
C ALA A 665 -46.72 8.08 -1.97
N GLU A 666 -46.03 7.16 -1.30
CA GLU A 666 -46.03 7.06 0.17
C GLU A 666 -45.47 8.32 0.83
N ASP A 667 -44.33 8.85 0.35
CA ASP A 667 -43.73 10.08 0.86
C ASP A 667 -44.64 11.30 0.63
N ALA A 668 -45.30 11.35 -0.53
CA ALA A 668 -46.27 12.40 -0.84
C ALA A 668 -47.49 12.38 0.10
N LEU A 669 -48.05 11.19 0.37
CA LEU A 669 -49.14 11.02 1.33
C LEU A 669 -48.73 11.46 2.74
N TYR A 670 -47.49 11.18 3.15
CA TYR A 670 -46.97 11.61 4.45
C TYR A 670 -46.88 13.15 4.55
N LYS A 671 -46.36 13.82 3.52
CA LYS A 671 -46.28 15.29 3.47
C LYS A 671 -47.65 15.95 3.49
N ILE A 672 -48.65 15.35 2.85
CA ILE A 672 -50.04 15.81 2.88
C ILE A 672 -50.64 15.60 4.28
N TYR A 673 -50.38 14.45 4.92
CA TYR A 673 -50.84 14.15 6.27
C TYR A 673 -50.28 15.14 7.30
N GLU A 674 -48.98 15.43 7.25
CA GLU A 674 -48.31 16.33 8.20
C GLU A 674 -48.87 17.76 8.13
N ASN A 675 -49.22 18.23 6.92
CA ASN A 675 -49.70 19.60 6.68
C ASN A 675 -51.24 19.73 6.66
N ALA A 676 -51.99 18.63 6.82
CA ALA A 676 -53.44 18.67 6.85
C ALA A 676 -53.97 19.27 8.17
N ASN A 677 -54.95 20.16 8.08
CA ASN A 677 -55.64 20.73 9.25
C ASN A 677 -56.99 20.03 9.55
N ALA A 678 -57.58 19.36 8.56
CA ALA A 678 -58.87 18.68 8.69
C ALA A 678 -58.69 17.19 9.00
N ASP A 679 -59.38 16.69 10.01
CA ASP A 679 -59.30 15.30 10.45
C ASP A 679 -59.65 14.31 9.33
N GLN A 680 -60.61 14.65 8.46
CA GLN A 680 -60.98 13.84 7.29
C GLN A 680 -59.84 13.71 6.25
N VAL A 681 -58.99 14.72 6.12
CA VAL A 681 -57.84 14.69 5.19
C VAL A 681 -56.72 13.86 5.79
N LYS A 682 -56.48 13.98 7.11
CA LYS A 682 -55.56 13.11 7.85
C LYS A 682 -56.01 11.66 7.84
N GLU A 683 -57.31 11.40 7.94
CA GLU A 683 -57.89 10.07 7.87
C GLU A 683 -57.67 9.43 6.49
N LYS A 684 -57.98 10.17 5.40
CA LYS A 684 -57.78 9.67 4.02
C LYS A 684 -56.32 9.45 3.64
N ALA A 685 -55.41 10.35 4.05
CA ALA A 685 -53.98 10.20 3.78
C ALA A 685 -53.31 9.18 4.75
N GLY A 686 -53.83 9.07 5.98
CA GLY A 686 -53.27 8.28 7.07
C GLY A 686 -53.62 6.79 7.02
N CYS A 687 -54.74 6.39 6.40
CA CYS A 687 -55.14 4.99 6.28
C CYS A 687 -53.98 4.09 5.80
N TYR A 688 -53.25 4.47 4.75
CA TYR A 688 -52.13 3.67 4.22
C TYR A 688 -50.83 3.79 5.02
N LEU A 689 -50.57 4.96 5.61
CA LEU A 689 -49.39 5.20 6.43
C LEU A 689 -49.45 4.45 7.78
N GLN A 690 -50.67 4.19 8.29
CA GLN A 690 -50.91 3.30 9.44
C GLN A 690 -50.62 1.83 9.09
N PHE A 691 -51.00 1.37 7.88
CA PHE A 691 -50.68 0.02 7.38
C PHE A 691 -49.18 -0.20 7.06
N ALA A 692 -48.42 0.88 6.79
CA ALA A 692 -46.98 0.86 6.53
C ALA A 692 -46.11 1.12 7.78
N GLY A 693 -46.71 1.33 8.96
CA GLY A 693 -45.99 1.51 10.23
C GLY A 693 -45.37 2.90 10.45
N ARG A 694 -45.73 3.91 9.65
CA ARG A 694 -45.20 5.28 9.78
C ARG A 694 -45.98 6.17 10.76
N ILE A 695 -47.19 5.79 11.17
CA ILE A 695 -48.06 6.58 12.07
C ILE A 695 -48.85 5.62 13.01
N PRO A 696 -49.08 5.97 14.30
CA PRO A 696 -49.82 5.12 15.25
C PRO A 696 -51.28 4.81 14.85
N LEU A 697 -51.78 3.61 15.18
CA LEU A 697 -53.17 3.18 14.97
C LEU A 697 -54.15 4.04 15.82
N VAL A 698 -55.15 4.64 15.19
CA VAL A 698 -56.19 5.43 15.89
C VAL A 698 -57.40 4.55 16.19
N LYS A 699 -57.83 4.56 17.46
CA LYS A 699 -58.95 3.77 18.00
C LYS A 699 -60.31 4.23 17.47
N SER A 700 -60.89 3.52 16.49
CA SER A 700 -62.35 3.56 16.27
C SER A 700 -62.91 2.15 16.12
N GLN A 701 -63.66 1.68 17.13
CA GLN A 701 -64.20 0.32 17.23
C GLN A 701 -65.29 -0.03 16.19
N GLU A 702 -65.88 0.95 15.50
CA GLU A 702 -66.93 0.70 14.48
C GLU A 702 -66.38 0.31 13.10
N LEU A 703 -65.21 0.83 12.68
CA LEU A 703 -64.52 0.45 11.43
C LEU A 703 -63.81 -0.91 11.50
N ALA A 704 -63.64 -1.47 12.70
CA ALA A 704 -62.98 -2.77 12.88
C ALA A 704 -63.83 -3.92 12.31
N LYS A 705 -65.16 -3.87 12.36
CA LYS A 705 -66.01 -5.00 11.92
C LYS A 705 -66.04 -5.19 10.40
N ASP A 706 -66.22 -4.13 9.63
CA ASP A 706 -66.23 -4.21 8.17
C ASP A 706 -64.83 -4.53 7.61
N SER A 707 -63.78 -4.03 8.28
CA SER A 707 -62.39 -4.33 7.96
C SER A 707 -62.04 -5.79 8.28
N ILE A 708 -62.49 -6.32 9.42
CA ILE A 708 -62.30 -7.73 9.79
C ILE A 708 -63.03 -8.65 8.79
N SER A 709 -64.29 -8.36 8.45
CA SER A 709 -65.04 -9.17 7.46
C SER A 709 -64.34 -9.20 6.10
N THR A 710 -63.78 -8.07 5.66
CA THR A 710 -63.02 -7.98 4.41
C THR A 710 -61.70 -8.74 4.48
N LEU A 711 -60.99 -8.66 5.61
CA LEU A 711 -59.73 -9.39 5.83
C LEU A 711 -59.96 -10.89 5.92
N LEU A 712 -61.03 -11.34 6.58
CA LEU A 712 -61.44 -12.75 6.62
C LEU A 712 -61.78 -13.25 5.22
N SER A 713 -62.56 -12.49 4.45
CA SER A 713 -62.85 -12.84 3.06
C SER A 713 -61.58 -12.94 2.22
N LYS A 714 -60.60 -12.04 2.39
CA LYS A 714 -59.31 -12.13 1.69
C LYS A 714 -58.47 -13.31 2.13
N LEU A 715 -58.44 -13.61 3.43
CA LEU A 715 -57.71 -14.74 3.99
C LEU A 715 -58.26 -16.07 3.48
N ILE A 716 -59.59 -16.19 3.38
CA ILE A 716 -60.27 -17.45 3.01
C ILE A 716 -60.43 -17.59 1.49
N ASN A 717 -60.76 -16.51 0.78
CA ASN A 717 -61.23 -16.57 -0.61
C ASN A 717 -60.24 -16.01 -1.65
N SER A 718 -59.14 -15.34 -1.26
CA SER A 718 -58.18 -14.82 -2.25
C SER A 718 -57.32 -15.96 -2.80
N ASP A 719 -57.15 -16.04 -4.12
CA ASP A 719 -56.19 -16.94 -4.76
C ASP A 719 -54.72 -16.47 -4.60
N ASN A 720 -54.50 -15.22 -4.18
CA ASN A 720 -53.18 -14.62 -4.03
C ASN A 720 -52.57 -14.86 -2.63
N ALA A 721 -51.52 -15.66 -2.56
CA ALA A 721 -50.83 -16.00 -1.32
C ALA A 721 -50.26 -14.78 -0.56
N TYR A 722 -49.88 -13.70 -1.25
CA TYR A 722 -49.41 -12.48 -0.59
C TYR A 722 -50.54 -11.73 0.11
N GLU A 723 -51.74 -11.71 -0.50
CA GLU A 723 -52.91 -11.09 0.11
C GLU A 723 -53.39 -11.89 1.32
N ARG A 724 -53.39 -13.23 1.24
CA ARG A 724 -53.68 -14.10 2.39
C ARG A 724 -52.67 -13.90 3.52
N PHE A 725 -51.38 -13.79 3.19
CA PHE A 725 -50.31 -13.54 4.16
C PHE A 725 -50.52 -12.22 4.90
N ARG A 726 -50.73 -11.13 4.15
CA ARG A 726 -50.95 -9.80 4.74
C ARG A 726 -52.26 -9.76 5.53
N ALA A 727 -53.29 -10.47 5.10
CA ALA A 727 -54.52 -10.60 5.86
C ALA A 727 -54.29 -11.30 7.21
N ALA A 728 -53.55 -12.42 7.24
CA ALA A 728 -53.22 -13.15 8.47
C ALA A 728 -52.38 -12.30 9.44
N GLU A 729 -51.32 -11.65 8.94
CA GLU A 729 -50.45 -10.76 9.73
C GLU A 729 -51.24 -9.59 10.35
N THR A 730 -52.10 -8.97 9.55
CA THR A 730 -52.91 -7.82 9.99
C THR A 730 -53.97 -8.23 11.01
N LEU A 731 -54.60 -9.41 10.85
CA LEU A 731 -55.54 -9.94 11.85
C LEU A 731 -54.83 -10.23 13.18
N GLY A 732 -53.59 -10.70 13.16
CA GLY A 732 -52.78 -10.90 14.37
C GLY A 732 -52.52 -9.62 15.18
N GLU A 733 -52.10 -8.54 14.52
CA GLU A 733 -51.89 -7.25 15.19
C GLU A 733 -53.21 -6.65 15.72
N ILE A 734 -54.34 -6.85 15.03
CA ILE A 734 -55.66 -6.46 15.55
C ILE A 734 -56.00 -7.22 16.84
N LEU A 735 -55.70 -8.53 16.89
CA LEU A 735 -55.99 -9.38 18.04
C LEU A 735 -55.17 -8.99 19.27
N LYS A 736 -53.90 -8.65 19.08
CA LYS A 736 -52.96 -8.19 20.11
C LYS A 736 -53.46 -6.95 20.88
N ASP A 737 -54.13 -6.03 20.18
CA ASP A 737 -54.64 -4.77 20.76
C ASP A 737 -56.09 -4.85 21.29
N SER A 738 -56.77 -5.99 21.10
CA SER A 738 -58.23 -6.13 21.34
C SER A 738 -58.67 -6.35 22.79
N GLY A 739 -57.75 -6.58 23.74
CA GLY A 739 -58.03 -6.60 25.19
C GLY A 739 -59.22 -7.48 25.61
N ASN A 740 -59.01 -8.81 25.65
CA ASN A 740 -59.93 -9.85 26.19
C ASN A 740 -61.32 -10.01 25.53
N LYS A 741 -61.57 -9.46 24.33
CA LYS A 741 -62.71 -9.84 23.49
C LYS A 741 -62.25 -10.24 22.10
N VAL A 742 -61.75 -11.46 22.00
CA VAL A 742 -61.38 -12.09 20.73
C VAL A 742 -62.64 -12.58 20.03
N ASP A 743 -62.83 -12.20 18.76
CA ASP A 743 -63.92 -12.69 17.92
C ASP A 743 -63.61 -14.12 17.47
N VAL A 744 -64.47 -15.08 17.80
CA VAL A 744 -64.24 -16.52 17.60
C VAL A 744 -64.05 -16.84 16.11
N GLU A 745 -64.76 -16.11 15.24
CA GLU A 745 -64.71 -16.29 13.80
C GLU A 745 -63.33 -15.94 13.20
N VAL A 746 -62.60 -15.00 13.82
CA VAL A 746 -61.24 -14.62 13.40
C VAL A 746 -60.23 -15.70 13.80
N VAL A 747 -60.38 -16.26 14.99
CA VAL A 747 -59.50 -17.34 15.47
C VAL A 747 -59.69 -18.59 14.65
N ASP A 748 -60.92 -18.99 14.37
CA ASP A 748 -61.21 -20.17 13.56
C ASP A 748 -60.61 -20.04 12.15
N SER A 749 -60.72 -18.85 11.53
CA SER A 749 -60.15 -18.59 10.20
C SER A 749 -58.62 -18.59 10.19
N LEU A 750 -57.97 -18.10 11.27
CA LEU A 750 -56.52 -18.18 11.42
C LEU A 750 -56.04 -19.62 11.68
N ILE A 751 -56.83 -20.44 12.39
CA ILE A 751 -56.55 -21.87 12.57
C ILE A 751 -56.62 -22.60 11.23
N GLU A 752 -57.64 -22.32 10.40
CA GLU A 752 -57.72 -22.88 9.05
C GLU A 752 -56.52 -22.45 8.19
N ALA A 753 -56.05 -21.20 8.33
CA ALA A 753 -54.90 -20.68 7.60
C ALA A 753 -53.55 -21.29 8.01
N LEU A 754 -53.46 -22.03 9.12
CA LEU A 754 -52.25 -22.79 9.49
C LEU A 754 -51.92 -23.88 8.47
N ASP A 755 -52.96 -24.46 7.85
CA ASP A 755 -52.85 -25.51 6.85
C ASP A 755 -52.81 -24.95 5.41
N ASP A 756 -52.59 -23.63 5.23
CA ASP A 756 -52.47 -23.01 3.90
C ASP A 756 -51.28 -23.60 3.11
N GLN A 757 -51.44 -23.72 1.79
CA GLN A 757 -50.39 -24.22 0.90
C GLN A 757 -49.13 -23.33 0.90
N SER A 758 -49.25 -22.05 1.25
CA SER A 758 -48.13 -21.11 1.38
C SER A 758 -47.56 -21.12 2.80
N LEU A 759 -46.30 -21.54 2.92
CA LEU A 759 -45.58 -21.63 4.18
C LEU A 759 -45.50 -20.28 4.93
N TYR A 760 -45.51 -19.15 4.21
CA TYR A 760 -45.51 -17.81 4.79
C TYR A 760 -46.84 -17.45 5.43
N VAL A 761 -47.96 -17.84 4.81
CA VAL A 761 -49.32 -17.59 5.33
C VAL A 761 -49.51 -18.39 6.62
N GLY A 762 -49.15 -19.68 6.62
CA GLY A 762 -49.21 -20.52 7.81
C GLY A 762 -48.32 -20.01 8.94
N ALA A 763 -47.12 -19.48 8.63
CA ALA A 763 -46.24 -18.87 9.63
C ALA A 763 -46.83 -17.58 10.24
N ALA A 764 -47.42 -16.70 9.42
CA ALA A 764 -48.09 -15.49 9.90
C ALA A 764 -49.32 -15.83 10.77
N ALA A 765 -50.10 -16.84 10.37
CA ALA A 765 -51.24 -17.32 11.14
C ALA A 765 -50.81 -17.91 12.49
N ALA A 766 -49.71 -18.67 12.52
CA ALA A 766 -49.15 -19.22 13.76
C ALA A 766 -48.64 -18.14 14.72
N ASP A 767 -47.97 -17.12 14.19
CA ASP A 767 -47.49 -15.98 14.99
C ASP A 767 -48.66 -15.15 15.54
N ALA A 768 -49.68 -14.89 14.70
CA ALA A 768 -50.92 -14.23 15.12
C ALA A 768 -51.65 -14.98 16.24
N LEU A 769 -51.79 -16.30 16.14
CA LEU A 769 -52.41 -17.14 17.18
C LEU A 769 -51.58 -17.21 18.45
N GLY A 770 -50.25 -17.22 18.34
CA GLY A 770 -49.33 -17.24 19.49
C GLY A 770 -49.38 -15.98 20.35
N GLN A 771 -49.90 -14.87 19.81
CA GLN A 771 -50.07 -13.60 20.51
C GLN A 771 -51.39 -13.50 21.29
N ILE A 772 -52.27 -14.50 21.20
CA ILE A 772 -53.53 -14.57 21.97
C ILE A 772 -53.23 -15.21 23.34
N HIS A 773 -53.50 -14.49 24.44
CA HIS A 773 -53.23 -14.94 25.81
C HIS A 773 -54.44 -15.56 26.52
#